data_AF-A0A2W1ZUL7-F1
#
_entry.id   AF-A0A2W1ZUL7-F1
#
_cell.length_a   1.000
_cell.length_b   1.000
_cell.length_c   1.000
_cell.angle_alpha   90.00
_cell.angle_beta   90.00
_cell.angle_gamma   90.00
#
_symmetry.space_group_name_H-M   'P 1'
#
loop_
_entity.id
_entity.type
_entity.pdbx_description
1 polymer ?
#
loop_
_entity_poly.entity_id
_entity_poly.type
_entity_poly.pdbx_seq_one_letter_code
_entity_poly.pdbx_strand_id
1 'polypeptide(L)'
;MSPVAKKTTVQVGDRRLALTNLDKVLYPETGTTKGQVVAYYERIAPWMIPHVTGRPMTRKRWANGVDGKVFFEKNLPDSAPDWIRHHTIHHEHHDVEYPVVDDLPTLVWMAQQASLELHVPQWRFGPRGGHQAPDRLVLDLDPGDGVGLAECVEVAVAARAVLQGMGLEPYPVTSGSKGIHLYAALDGTASAQQVSDVAHELAKALEQDMPDLVLSSMSRAERAGKVFVDWSQNNGNKTTIAPYSLRGRSHPTVAAPRTWKELTEPGLAHLTLDQVLERMPDLGDLLHPVAAAALGVGRADSGHWDGARTEEVNERERRERQAMQERQDPQDRVDPQDRLTTYRAKRDAAKTPEPVPQASPTVRTDGTPTFVIQEHHATRNHYDFRLEHDGVLVSWALPKGEPTDPGANHLAVHTEDHPLEYGGFEGIIPAGEYGGGTVTIWDDGTYELDKWREDEEVIVTLHGRTNGVRRLALLHTRGRGRGRSGDEKSWLIHRTKDQPTADGDQPVSTSTSTSTSSGSGRPPAGSRIERAAESDTAPDQRRTMQASLQKGEPALDPEQWAFEMKWDGVRALATVHDGTVRLRSRNGNDLTDQYPELQELAQHAGVDGVFDGEIVALDEHGRPSFQLLQNRMGLTRPREVSAARAATPVHLLLFDVLEADGHELTRLGYTARREALRTVVEPGGAIDVPSEFDGDLAAAMTESRKRGLEGVVAKKRSSRYVEGRRSESWVKLKHHATQEVVVGGWKPGAGRREGGIGSLLLGIPGDDGLVYVGKVGTGFRDRDLDEIGAVLADLEQDAPPFVDVPRPDARDAHWVRPERVGEVEFAEWTGDGRLRQPSWRGWRSDKEPGDVVRE
;
A
#
# COMPACT_ATOMS: atom_id res chain seq x y z
N MET A 1 41.87 -3.83 -40.24
CA MET A 1 41.05 -4.98 -39.80
C MET A 1 40.61 -4.70 -38.37
N SER A 2 39.36 -4.29 -38.16
CA SER A 2 38.83 -4.04 -36.81
C SER A 2 38.84 -5.34 -36.02
N PRO A 3 39.29 -5.35 -34.74
CA PRO A 3 39.25 -6.56 -33.94
C PRO A 3 37.80 -6.99 -33.82
N VAL A 4 37.50 -8.24 -34.20
CA VAL A 4 36.19 -8.86 -33.98
C VAL A 4 35.90 -8.74 -32.48
N ALA A 5 34.85 -8.00 -32.13
CA ALA A 5 34.46 -7.83 -30.74
C ALA A 5 34.22 -9.21 -30.13
N LYS A 6 35.00 -9.58 -29.11
CA LYS A 6 34.76 -10.80 -28.33
C LYS A 6 33.36 -10.68 -27.74
N LYS A 7 32.43 -11.46 -28.28
CA LYS A 7 31.03 -11.54 -27.86
C LYS A 7 30.90 -12.77 -26.98
N THR A 8 30.52 -12.56 -25.72
CA THR A 8 30.23 -13.63 -24.77
C THR A 8 28.75 -13.61 -24.49
N THR A 9 28.06 -14.72 -24.71
CA THR A 9 26.67 -14.87 -24.29
C THR A 9 26.63 -15.45 -22.88
N VAL A 10 26.01 -14.73 -21.96
CA VAL A 10 25.85 -15.12 -20.56
C VAL A 10 24.37 -15.29 -20.23
N GLN A 11 24.08 -16.15 -19.25
CA GLN A 11 22.77 -16.26 -18.64
C GLN A 11 22.73 -15.30 -17.45
N VAL A 12 21.74 -14.40 -17.42
CA VAL A 12 21.50 -13.47 -16.31
C VAL A 12 20.03 -13.65 -15.92
N GLY A 13 19.77 -14.14 -14.71
CA GLY A 13 18.43 -14.59 -14.33
C GLY A 13 17.87 -15.61 -15.34
N ASP A 14 16.67 -15.37 -15.84
CA ASP A 14 15.97 -16.16 -16.86
C ASP A 14 16.36 -15.78 -18.31
N ARG A 15 17.19 -14.75 -18.54
CA ARG A 15 17.51 -14.22 -19.88
C ARG A 15 18.94 -14.50 -20.34
N ARG A 16 19.10 -14.61 -21.66
CA ARG A 16 20.42 -14.69 -22.32
C ARG A 16 20.82 -13.33 -22.87
N LEU A 17 21.95 -12.79 -22.42
CA LEU A 17 22.49 -11.51 -22.87
C LEU A 17 23.82 -11.68 -23.60
N ALA A 18 24.01 -10.90 -24.67
CA ALA A 18 25.28 -10.79 -25.35
C ALA A 18 26.09 -9.63 -24.79
N LEU A 19 27.17 -9.96 -24.09
CA LEU A 19 28.14 -8.99 -23.60
C LEU A 19 29.30 -8.88 -24.60
N THR A 20 29.80 -7.66 -24.79
CA THR A 20 30.88 -7.39 -25.75
C THR A 20 31.90 -6.43 -25.16
N ASN A 21 33.17 -6.55 -25.56
CA ASN A 21 34.22 -5.58 -25.16
C ASN A 21 34.34 -5.41 -23.63
N LEU A 22 34.31 -6.51 -22.88
CA LEU A 22 34.38 -6.46 -21.41
C LEU A 22 35.69 -5.87 -20.90
N ASP A 23 36.80 -6.09 -21.62
CA ASP A 23 38.12 -5.55 -21.29
C ASP A 23 38.27 -4.05 -21.63
N LYS A 24 37.23 -3.41 -22.19
CA LYS A 24 37.29 -2.00 -22.57
C LYS A 24 37.33 -1.12 -21.32
N VAL A 25 38.38 -0.32 -21.19
CA VAL A 25 38.48 0.68 -20.12
C VAL A 25 37.43 1.78 -20.33
N LEU A 26 36.60 2.00 -19.31
CA LEU A 26 35.61 3.09 -19.27
C LEU A 26 36.05 4.23 -18.35
N TYR A 27 36.90 3.97 -17.35
CA TYR A 27 37.50 4.99 -16.48
C TYR A 27 39.03 4.92 -16.57
N PRO A 28 39.67 5.78 -17.40
CA PRO A 28 41.09 5.69 -17.67
C PRO A 28 41.99 5.87 -16.43
N GLU A 29 41.65 6.77 -15.51
CA GLU A 29 42.47 7.05 -14.31
C GLU A 29 42.58 5.84 -13.36
N THR A 30 41.53 5.00 -13.32
CA THR A 30 41.46 3.84 -12.43
C THR A 30 41.62 2.51 -13.17
N GLY A 31 41.67 2.54 -14.50
CA GLY A 31 41.68 1.35 -15.34
C GLY A 31 40.35 0.57 -15.32
N THR A 32 39.27 1.11 -14.74
CA THR A 32 38.02 0.37 -14.58
C THR A 32 37.40 0.04 -15.94
N THR A 33 37.21 -1.25 -16.15
CA THR A 33 36.72 -1.84 -17.39
C THR A 33 35.20 -1.95 -17.44
N LYS A 34 34.65 -2.14 -18.65
CA LYS A 34 33.22 -2.40 -18.84
C LYS A 34 32.78 -3.69 -18.12
N GLY A 35 33.62 -4.71 -18.06
CA GLY A 35 33.37 -5.93 -17.31
C GLY A 35 33.17 -5.66 -15.82
N GLN A 36 34.01 -4.80 -15.22
CA GLN A 36 33.83 -4.39 -13.82
C GLN A 36 32.56 -3.57 -13.61
N VAL A 37 32.21 -2.69 -14.55
CA VAL A 37 30.92 -1.94 -14.49
C VAL A 37 29.72 -2.89 -14.57
N VAL A 38 29.77 -3.90 -15.43
CA VAL A 38 28.72 -4.93 -15.53
C VAL A 38 28.64 -5.74 -14.22
N ALA A 39 29.77 -6.19 -13.70
CA ALA A 39 29.82 -6.95 -12.44
C ALA A 39 29.33 -6.13 -11.24
N TYR A 40 29.60 -4.83 -11.21
CA TYR A 40 29.05 -3.93 -10.20
C TYR A 40 27.53 -3.89 -10.24
N TYR A 41 26.97 -3.61 -11.41
CA TYR A 41 25.52 -3.50 -11.57
C TYR A 41 24.80 -4.84 -11.33
N GLU A 42 25.44 -5.97 -11.67
CA GLU A 42 24.94 -7.30 -11.33
C GLU A 42 24.87 -7.51 -9.81
N ARG A 43 25.96 -7.21 -9.09
CA ARG A 43 26.06 -7.46 -7.64
C ARG A 43 25.23 -6.50 -6.81
N ILE A 44 25.10 -5.23 -7.23
CA ILE A 44 24.33 -4.22 -6.49
C ILE A 44 22.82 -4.31 -6.77
N ALA A 45 22.41 -5.10 -7.77
CA ALA A 45 21.03 -5.19 -8.23
C ALA A 45 19.99 -5.43 -7.12
N PRO A 46 20.20 -6.33 -6.14
CA PRO A 46 19.22 -6.59 -5.07
C PRO A 46 18.86 -5.33 -4.27
N TRP A 47 19.81 -4.41 -4.11
CA TRP A 47 19.62 -3.17 -3.38
C TRP A 47 19.27 -1.99 -4.28
N MET A 48 19.71 -1.99 -5.54
CA MET A 48 19.42 -0.90 -6.48
C MET A 48 18.01 -0.97 -7.09
N ILE A 49 17.55 -2.16 -7.50
CA ILE A 49 16.28 -2.34 -8.22
C ILE A 49 15.08 -1.76 -7.44
N PRO A 50 14.95 -1.95 -6.11
CA PRO A 50 13.89 -1.32 -5.31
C PRO A 50 13.76 0.21 -5.48
N HIS A 51 14.85 0.91 -5.79
CA HIS A 51 14.88 2.38 -5.93
C HIS A 51 14.57 2.87 -7.34
N VAL A 52 14.63 2.00 -8.35
CA VAL A 52 14.44 2.34 -9.77
C VAL A 52 13.25 1.64 -10.42
N THR A 53 12.72 0.58 -9.81
CA THR A 53 11.57 -0.16 -10.32
C THR A 53 10.35 0.74 -10.50
N GLY A 54 9.63 0.52 -11.60
CA GLY A 54 8.44 1.32 -11.95
C GLY A 54 8.72 2.72 -12.48
N ARG A 55 9.97 3.22 -12.48
CA ARG A 55 10.30 4.60 -12.87
C ARG A 55 10.80 4.69 -14.32
N PRO A 56 10.45 5.74 -15.09
CA PRO A 56 11.02 5.96 -16.42
C PRO A 56 12.52 6.24 -16.32
N MET A 57 13.32 5.43 -17.01
CA MET A 57 14.77 5.47 -16.92
C MET A 57 15.40 6.34 -18.01
N THR A 58 16.06 7.43 -17.60
CA THR A 58 16.94 8.22 -18.47
C THR A 58 18.37 7.72 -18.32
N ARG A 59 19.05 7.42 -19.43
CA ARG A 59 20.42 6.90 -19.43
C ARG A 59 21.40 7.96 -19.91
N LYS A 60 22.54 8.04 -19.25
CA LYS A 60 23.69 8.80 -19.73
C LYS A 60 24.83 7.85 -20.04
N ARG A 61 25.22 7.82 -21.31
CA ARG A 61 26.07 6.78 -21.89
C ARG A 61 27.42 7.32 -22.30
N TRP A 62 28.46 6.59 -21.95
CA TRP A 62 29.84 6.84 -22.36
C TRP A 62 30.38 5.62 -23.09
N ALA A 63 29.96 5.47 -24.35
CA ALA A 63 30.31 4.32 -25.17
C ALA A 63 31.83 4.06 -25.25
N ASN A 64 32.65 5.12 -25.14
CA ASN A 64 34.11 5.08 -25.19
C ASN A 64 34.79 5.50 -23.88
N GLY A 65 34.10 5.37 -22.74
CA GLY A 65 34.62 5.81 -21.44
C GLY A 65 34.43 7.30 -21.18
N VAL A 66 34.73 7.71 -19.95
CA VAL A 66 34.37 9.03 -19.38
C VAL A 66 35.02 10.23 -20.07
N ASP A 67 36.16 10.02 -20.73
CA ASP A 67 36.85 11.03 -21.56
C ASP A 67 36.25 11.16 -22.97
N GLY A 68 35.37 10.24 -23.35
CA GLY A 68 34.70 10.19 -24.64
C GLY A 68 33.42 11.02 -24.71
N LYS A 69 32.75 10.96 -25.87
CA LYS A 69 31.45 11.61 -26.07
C LYS A 69 30.38 11.00 -25.16
N VAL A 70 29.62 11.87 -24.50
CA VAL A 70 28.47 11.53 -23.69
C VAL A 70 27.16 11.63 -24.49
N PHE A 71 26.25 10.69 -24.25
CA PHE A 71 24.92 10.66 -24.86
C PHE A 71 23.85 10.58 -23.78
N PHE A 72 22.91 11.53 -23.79
CA PHE A 72 21.69 11.43 -22.99
C PHE A 72 20.62 10.74 -23.83
N GLU A 73 20.03 9.68 -23.30
CA GLU A 73 19.09 8.84 -24.03
C GLU A 73 17.87 8.56 -23.15
N LYS A 74 16.73 9.07 -23.58
CA LYS A 74 15.42 8.86 -22.96
C LYS A 74 14.65 7.77 -23.69
N ASN A 75 14.59 7.86 -25.02
CA ASN A 75 13.91 6.88 -25.86
C ASN A 75 14.64 5.53 -25.83
N LEU A 76 13.89 4.44 -25.75
CA LEU A 76 14.42 3.09 -25.96
C LEU A 76 14.80 2.94 -27.44
N PRO A 77 16.01 2.46 -27.79
CA PRO A 77 16.37 2.29 -29.19
C PRO A 77 15.68 1.06 -29.78
N ASP A 78 15.35 1.08 -31.08
CA ASP A 78 14.71 -0.05 -31.79
C ASP A 78 15.51 -1.37 -31.71
N SER A 79 16.81 -1.27 -31.44
CA SER A 79 17.70 -2.42 -31.23
C SER A 79 17.65 -3.02 -29.82
N ALA A 80 16.85 -2.45 -28.91
CA ALA A 80 16.67 -2.97 -27.57
C ALA A 80 15.97 -4.34 -27.60
N PRO A 81 16.32 -5.26 -26.68
CA PRO A 81 15.58 -6.50 -26.54
C PRO A 81 14.10 -6.27 -26.26
N ASP A 82 13.25 -7.07 -26.90
CA ASP A 82 11.78 -7.03 -26.82
C ASP A 82 11.21 -7.26 -25.41
N TRP A 83 11.97 -7.93 -24.56
CA TRP A 83 11.57 -8.21 -23.18
C TRP A 83 11.81 -7.06 -22.22
N ILE A 84 12.52 -5.99 -22.61
CA ILE A 84 12.71 -4.82 -21.76
C ILE A 84 11.37 -4.11 -21.63
N ARG A 85 10.82 -4.05 -20.41
CA ARG A 85 9.58 -3.30 -20.18
C ARG A 85 9.79 -1.82 -20.45
N HIS A 86 8.84 -1.20 -21.13
CA HIS A 86 8.82 0.23 -21.39
C HIS A 86 7.39 0.79 -21.29
N HIS A 87 7.30 2.11 -21.17
CA HIS A 87 6.05 2.87 -21.24
C HIS A 87 6.27 4.12 -22.06
N THR A 88 5.23 4.54 -22.78
CA THR A 88 5.26 5.74 -23.62
C THR A 88 4.80 6.95 -22.83
N ILE A 89 5.58 8.03 -22.85
CA ILE A 89 5.16 9.35 -22.41
C ILE A 89 4.90 10.19 -23.65
N HIS A 90 3.65 10.65 -23.78
CA HIS A 90 3.21 11.52 -24.87
C HIS A 90 3.59 12.97 -24.56
N HIS A 91 4.53 13.53 -25.33
CA HIS A 91 4.85 14.96 -25.29
C HIS A 91 4.15 15.70 -26.44
N GLU A 92 4.01 17.02 -26.34
CA GLU A 92 3.28 17.85 -27.34
C GLU A 92 3.73 17.67 -28.79
N HIS A 93 4.97 17.24 -29.01
CA HIS A 93 5.59 17.15 -30.35
C HIS A 93 6.16 15.78 -30.70
N HIS A 94 6.23 14.85 -29.75
CA HIS A 94 6.77 13.51 -29.96
C HIS A 94 6.45 12.58 -28.79
N ASP A 95 6.40 11.29 -29.09
CA ASP A 95 6.31 10.24 -28.07
C ASP A 95 7.71 9.76 -27.70
N VAL A 96 7.91 9.45 -26.42
CA VAL A 96 9.16 8.88 -25.93
C VAL A 96 8.85 7.59 -25.17
N GLU A 97 9.46 6.50 -25.60
CA GLU A 97 9.40 5.21 -24.92
C GLU A 97 10.51 5.13 -23.87
N TYR A 98 10.14 5.16 -22.60
CA TYR A 98 11.10 5.04 -21.51
C TYR A 98 11.23 3.59 -21.08
N PRO A 99 12.46 3.02 -21.02
CA PRO A 99 12.67 1.74 -20.36
C PRO A 99 12.34 1.85 -18.88
N VAL A 100 11.91 0.72 -18.30
CA VAL A 100 11.75 0.55 -16.87
C VAL A 100 12.63 -0.59 -16.39
N VAL A 101 13.45 -0.33 -15.38
CA VAL A 101 14.39 -1.32 -14.82
C VAL A 101 13.73 -1.98 -13.61
N ASP A 102 13.10 -3.13 -13.83
CA ASP A 102 12.44 -3.91 -12.76
C ASP A 102 13.20 -5.19 -12.38
N ASP A 103 14.22 -5.55 -13.15
CA ASP A 103 14.90 -6.84 -13.02
C ASP A 103 16.40 -6.75 -13.32
N LEU A 104 17.10 -7.79 -12.89
CA LEU A 104 18.55 -7.95 -13.05
C LEU A 104 18.97 -7.98 -14.54
N PRO A 105 18.32 -8.74 -15.45
CA PRO A 105 18.64 -8.73 -16.87
C PRO A 105 18.63 -7.33 -17.49
N THR A 106 17.63 -6.52 -17.18
CA THR A 106 17.50 -5.15 -17.68
C THR A 106 18.63 -4.27 -17.17
N LEU A 107 18.97 -4.36 -15.88
CA LEU A 107 20.06 -3.58 -15.29
C LEU A 107 21.43 -3.94 -15.89
N VAL A 108 21.70 -5.23 -16.10
CA VAL A 108 22.93 -5.69 -16.78
C VAL A 108 22.97 -5.23 -18.23
N TRP A 109 21.83 -5.20 -18.93
CA TRP A 109 21.77 -4.63 -20.27
C TRP A 109 22.13 -3.14 -20.28
N MET A 110 21.66 -2.35 -19.31
CA MET A 110 22.04 -0.92 -19.18
C MET A 110 23.56 -0.77 -19.05
N ALA A 111 24.20 -1.59 -18.22
CA ALA A 111 25.65 -1.61 -18.04
C ALA A 111 26.40 -1.99 -19.33
N GLN A 112 25.91 -3.01 -20.05
CA GLN A 112 26.44 -3.43 -21.35
C GLN A 112 26.39 -2.31 -22.40
N GLN A 113 25.35 -1.45 -22.35
CA GLN A 113 25.20 -0.26 -23.20
C GLN A 113 26.11 0.92 -22.78
N ALA A 114 26.97 0.73 -21.78
CA ALA A 114 27.81 1.76 -21.16
C ALA A 114 27.00 2.95 -20.61
N SER A 115 25.79 2.67 -20.10
CA SER A 115 24.99 3.62 -19.33
C SER A 115 25.58 3.74 -17.94
N LEU A 116 26.57 4.62 -17.77
CA LEU A 116 27.23 4.81 -16.48
C LEU A 116 26.29 5.45 -15.48
N GLU A 117 25.56 6.49 -15.88
CA GLU A 117 24.57 7.13 -15.02
C GLU A 117 23.13 6.75 -15.41
N LEU A 118 22.36 6.38 -14.40
CA LEU A 118 20.95 6.02 -14.47
C LEU A 118 20.16 7.07 -13.68
N HIS A 119 19.23 7.74 -14.34
CA HIS A 119 18.46 8.85 -13.78
C HIS A 119 16.97 8.54 -13.80
N VAL A 120 16.30 8.76 -12.67
CA VAL A 120 14.88 8.46 -12.47
C VAL A 120 14.17 9.65 -11.81
N PRO A 121 12.87 9.86 -12.08
CA PRO A 121 12.07 10.84 -11.33
C PRO A 121 11.70 10.31 -9.94
N GLN A 122 10.97 11.14 -9.18
CA GLN A 122 10.46 10.77 -7.86
C GLN A 122 9.08 10.08 -7.90
N TRP A 123 8.54 9.80 -9.08
CA TRP A 123 7.26 9.10 -9.29
C TRP A 123 7.45 7.79 -10.08
N ARG A 124 6.39 6.97 -10.16
CA ARG A 124 6.35 5.68 -10.89
C ARG A 124 5.20 5.62 -11.90
N PHE A 125 5.33 4.76 -12.91
CA PHE A 125 4.21 4.42 -13.79
C PHE A 125 3.15 3.62 -13.03
N GLY A 126 1.88 3.96 -13.24
CA GLY A 126 0.75 3.18 -12.77
C GLY A 126 0.50 1.93 -13.64
N PRO A 127 -0.44 1.04 -13.24
CA PRO A 127 -0.71 -0.22 -13.93
C PRO A 127 -1.12 -0.09 -15.40
N ARG A 128 -1.52 1.10 -15.85
CA ARG A 128 -1.90 1.43 -17.24
C ARG A 128 -0.95 2.43 -17.91
N GLY A 129 0.25 2.66 -17.35
CA GLY A 129 1.25 3.58 -17.91
C GLY A 129 1.07 5.06 -17.56
N GLY A 130 0.07 5.44 -16.76
CA GLY A 130 -0.11 6.83 -16.29
C GLY A 130 0.89 7.23 -15.20
N HIS A 131 1.07 8.53 -14.97
CA HIS A 131 1.94 9.04 -13.90
C HIS A 131 1.26 8.86 -12.53
N GLN A 132 1.90 8.16 -11.61
CA GLN A 132 1.49 8.18 -10.20
C GLN A 132 1.98 9.45 -9.51
N ALA A 133 1.40 9.75 -8.36
CA ALA A 133 1.98 10.71 -7.42
C ALA A 133 3.40 10.28 -7.00
N PRO A 134 4.31 11.22 -6.70
CA PRO A 134 5.62 10.88 -6.15
C PRO A 134 5.51 10.06 -4.86
N ASP A 135 6.35 9.04 -4.78
CA ASP A 135 6.48 8.13 -3.63
C ASP A 135 7.68 8.50 -2.74
N ARG A 136 8.43 9.53 -3.13
CA ARG A 136 9.54 10.10 -2.37
C ARG A 136 9.75 11.58 -2.69
N LEU A 137 10.33 12.28 -1.73
CA LEU A 137 10.90 13.63 -1.88
C LEU A 137 12.41 13.51 -2.03
N VAL A 138 13.03 14.44 -2.77
CA VAL A 138 14.49 14.60 -2.81
C VAL A 138 14.89 16.06 -2.59
N LEU A 139 15.88 16.31 -1.75
CA LEU A 139 16.63 17.57 -1.75
C LEU A 139 18.03 17.31 -2.29
N ASP A 140 18.43 18.02 -3.34
CA ASP A 140 19.78 17.94 -3.91
C ASP A 140 20.61 19.14 -3.41
N LEU A 141 21.59 18.85 -2.56
CA LEU A 141 22.49 19.83 -1.96
C LEU A 141 23.75 19.92 -2.83
N ASP A 142 23.79 20.88 -3.75
CA ASP A 142 24.87 21.05 -4.72
C ASP A 142 25.82 22.18 -4.28
N PRO A 143 27.08 21.86 -3.93
CA PRO A 143 28.03 22.88 -3.48
C PRO A 143 28.49 23.74 -4.66
N GLY A 144 28.36 25.06 -4.51
CA GLY A 144 28.93 26.05 -5.42
C GLY A 144 30.46 26.13 -5.33
N ASP A 145 31.05 27.01 -6.13
CA ASP A 145 32.50 27.17 -6.14
C ASP A 145 32.99 27.70 -4.78
N GLY A 146 33.99 27.03 -4.20
CA GLY A 146 34.56 27.41 -2.90
C GLY A 146 33.99 26.67 -1.69
N VAL A 147 32.93 25.87 -1.87
CA VAL A 147 32.37 24.97 -0.85
C VAL A 147 32.35 23.53 -1.36
N GLY A 148 32.19 22.56 -0.46
CA GLY A 148 32.25 21.14 -0.76
C GLY A 148 31.36 20.29 0.14
N LEU A 149 31.74 19.03 0.34
CA LEU A 149 30.94 18.07 1.12
C LEU A 149 30.74 18.49 2.57
N ALA A 150 31.70 19.16 3.19
CA ALA A 150 31.59 19.59 4.59
C ALA A 150 30.44 20.58 4.77
N GLU A 151 30.34 21.58 3.89
CA GLU A 151 29.24 22.54 3.89
C GLU A 151 27.91 21.88 3.53
N CYS A 152 27.91 20.94 2.57
CA CYS A 152 26.72 20.14 2.29
C CYS A 152 26.24 19.33 3.49
N VAL A 153 27.14 18.84 4.35
CA VAL A 153 26.79 18.12 5.59
C VAL A 153 26.11 19.06 6.58
N GLU A 154 26.64 20.26 6.76
CA GLU A 154 26.05 21.26 7.65
C GLU A 154 24.61 21.58 7.24
N VAL A 155 24.41 21.85 5.94
CA VAL A 155 23.08 22.06 5.37
C VAL A 155 22.20 20.81 5.47
N ALA A 156 22.76 19.62 5.26
CA ALA A 156 22.02 18.36 5.38
C ALA A 156 21.51 18.11 6.81
N VAL A 157 22.30 18.42 7.83
CA VAL A 157 21.91 18.31 9.25
C VAL A 157 20.80 19.31 9.57
N ALA A 158 20.88 20.54 9.07
CA ALA A 158 19.80 21.51 9.21
C ALA A 158 18.51 21.04 8.51
N ALA A 159 18.61 20.59 7.26
CA ALA A 159 17.47 20.06 6.50
C ALA A 159 16.83 18.85 7.20
N ARG A 160 17.65 17.99 7.83
CA ARG A 160 17.16 16.84 8.59
C ARG A 160 16.22 17.26 9.71
N ALA A 161 16.61 18.26 10.51
CA ALA A 161 15.79 18.72 11.62
C ALA A 161 14.43 19.23 11.16
N VAL A 162 14.40 19.97 10.04
CA VAL A 162 13.14 20.47 9.47
C VAL A 162 12.28 19.32 8.93
N LEU A 163 12.86 18.40 8.16
CA LEU A 163 12.15 17.24 7.60
C LEU A 163 11.59 16.32 8.69
N GLN A 164 12.37 16.02 9.74
CA GLN A 164 11.89 15.23 10.88
C GLN A 164 10.75 15.94 11.62
N GLY A 165 10.82 17.27 11.74
CA GLY A 165 9.73 18.10 12.27
C GLY A 165 8.46 18.10 11.41
N MET A 166 8.52 17.59 10.17
CA MET A 166 7.38 17.35 9.27
C MET A 166 6.93 15.87 9.25
N GLY A 167 7.49 15.03 10.13
CA GLY A 167 7.24 13.58 10.13
C GLY A 167 7.95 12.81 9.01
N LEU A 168 8.91 13.43 8.31
CA LEU A 168 9.65 12.83 7.21
C LEU A 168 11.07 12.48 7.67
N GLU A 169 11.39 11.19 7.83
CA GLU A 169 12.77 10.78 8.09
C GLU A 169 13.60 10.85 6.80
N PRO A 170 14.66 11.67 6.74
CA PRO A 170 15.50 11.77 5.56
C PRO A 170 16.69 10.82 5.64
N TYR A 171 17.05 10.25 4.49
CA TYR A 171 18.14 9.32 4.30
C TYR A 171 19.19 9.94 3.35
N PRO A 172 20.44 10.12 3.80
CA PRO A 172 21.44 10.81 3.02
C PRO A 172 22.13 9.90 2.02
N VAL A 173 22.40 10.45 0.84
CA VAL A 173 23.07 9.79 -0.28
C VAL A 173 24.13 10.73 -0.79
N THR A 174 25.40 10.38 -0.62
CA THR A 174 26.45 11.15 -1.31
C THR A 174 26.26 11.00 -2.81
N SER A 175 26.16 12.11 -3.55
CA SER A 175 25.79 12.09 -4.98
C SER A 175 26.78 11.34 -5.86
N GLY A 176 27.99 11.09 -5.37
CA GLY A 176 29.12 10.56 -6.13
C GLY A 176 29.78 11.62 -7.03
N SER A 177 29.34 12.89 -6.96
CA SER A 177 29.91 13.97 -7.76
C SER A 177 30.50 15.09 -6.92
N LYS A 178 29.67 15.91 -6.30
CA LYS A 178 30.11 17.00 -5.43
C LYS A 178 29.26 17.11 -4.16
N GLY A 179 27.96 16.94 -4.32
CA GLY A 179 26.97 17.19 -3.28
C GLY A 179 26.39 15.95 -2.60
N ILE A 180 25.30 16.17 -1.86
CA ILE A 180 24.54 15.18 -1.09
C ILE A 180 23.07 15.27 -1.49
N HIS A 181 22.42 14.13 -1.68
CA HIS A 181 20.96 14.06 -1.82
C HIS A 181 20.35 13.58 -0.51
N LEU A 182 19.23 14.18 -0.10
CA LEU A 182 18.40 13.69 1.00
C LEU A 182 17.11 13.14 0.43
N TYR A 183 16.83 11.86 0.67
CA TYR A 183 15.57 11.23 0.27
C TYR A 183 14.66 11.01 1.48
N ALA A 184 13.38 11.32 1.34
CA ALA A 184 12.37 10.97 2.33
C ALA A 184 11.19 10.27 1.64
N ALA A 185 10.62 9.26 2.30
CA ALA A 185 9.45 8.55 1.80
C ALA A 185 8.21 9.45 1.79
N LEU A 186 7.36 9.29 0.78
CA LEU A 186 6.03 9.92 0.73
C LEU A 186 4.96 8.83 0.62
N ASP A 187 3.74 9.14 1.06
CA ASP A 187 2.60 8.23 1.03
C ASP A 187 1.91 8.12 -0.34
N GLY A 188 2.38 8.87 -1.35
CA GLY A 188 1.82 8.87 -2.69
C GLY A 188 0.49 9.61 -2.82
N THR A 189 0.13 10.47 -1.86
CA THR A 189 -1.12 11.27 -1.92
C THR A 189 -0.93 12.65 -2.56
N ALA A 190 0.26 13.23 -2.43
CA ALA A 190 0.59 14.56 -2.94
C ALA A 190 1.03 14.51 -4.42
N SER A 191 0.58 15.48 -5.22
CA SER A 191 1.04 15.65 -6.59
C SER A 191 2.49 16.13 -6.67
N ALA A 192 3.17 15.90 -7.81
CA ALA A 192 4.54 16.37 -8.03
C ALA A 192 4.71 17.89 -7.87
N GLN A 193 3.68 18.67 -8.22
CA GLN A 193 3.71 20.12 -7.98
C GLN A 193 3.69 20.44 -6.49
N GLN A 194 2.82 19.79 -5.71
CA GLN A 194 2.76 20.00 -4.25
C GLN A 194 4.06 19.63 -3.56
N VAL A 195 4.66 18.48 -3.93
CA VAL A 195 5.97 18.07 -3.40
C VAL A 195 7.06 19.08 -3.77
N SER A 196 7.05 19.57 -5.02
CA SER A 196 7.97 20.61 -5.46
C SER A 196 7.79 21.93 -4.72
N ASP A 197 6.55 22.34 -4.42
CA ASP A 197 6.25 23.56 -3.66
C ASP A 197 6.76 23.44 -2.22
N VAL A 198 6.52 22.30 -1.56
CA VAL A 198 7.04 22.02 -0.21
C VAL A 198 8.57 22.03 -0.19
N ALA A 199 9.22 21.38 -1.15
CA ALA A 199 10.68 21.40 -1.25
C ALA A 199 11.23 22.81 -1.48
N HIS A 200 10.52 23.65 -2.24
CA HIS A 200 10.91 25.04 -2.48
C HIS A 200 10.81 25.90 -1.22
N GLU A 201 9.73 25.77 -0.45
CA GLU A 201 9.60 26.50 0.81
C GLU A 201 10.61 26.01 1.85
N LEU A 202 10.91 24.70 1.88
CA LEU A 202 11.99 24.15 2.69
C LEU A 202 13.37 24.73 2.32
N ALA A 203 13.67 24.83 1.02
CA ALA A 203 14.91 25.45 0.56
C ALA A 203 15.00 26.93 0.97
N LYS A 204 13.89 27.68 0.88
CA LYS A 204 13.84 29.08 1.33
C LYS A 204 14.00 29.22 2.84
N ALA A 205 13.40 28.32 3.62
CA ALA A 205 13.56 28.32 5.07
C ALA A 205 15.03 28.09 5.45
N LEU A 206 15.70 27.12 4.82
CA LEU A 206 17.13 26.88 5.01
C LEU A 206 17.99 28.08 4.58
N GLU A 207 17.63 28.77 3.50
CA GLU A 207 18.31 30.03 3.10
C GLU A 207 18.08 31.16 4.11
N GLN A 208 16.91 31.23 4.74
CA GLN A 208 16.62 32.22 5.78
C GLN A 208 17.39 31.95 7.07
N ASP A 209 17.53 30.67 7.44
CA ASP A 209 18.22 30.25 8.66
C ASP A 209 19.75 30.26 8.49
N MET A 210 20.24 30.02 7.27
CA MET A 210 21.66 29.91 6.94
C MET A 210 22.04 30.77 5.72
N PRO A 211 21.80 32.10 5.73
CA PRO A 211 21.89 32.94 4.53
C PRO A 211 23.30 33.05 3.94
N ASP A 212 24.33 32.85 4.74
CA ASP A 212 25.73 32.88 4.29
C ASP A 212 26.17 31.56 3.64
N LEU A 213 25.45 30.45 3.91
CA LEU A 213 25.82 29.10 3.47
C LEU A 213 24.85 28.52 2.44
N VAL A 214 23.58 28.89 2.46
CA VAL A 214 22.51 28.31 1.64
C VAL A 214 22.04 29.28 0.56
N LEU A 215 21.72 28.75 -0.61
CA LEU A 215 21.03 29.44 -1.69
C LEU A 215 19.85 28.59 -2.18
N SER A 216 18.64 29.14 -2.21
CA SER A 216 17.47 28.50 -2.82
C SER A 216 17.15 29.02 -4.24
N SER A 217 17.77 30.15 -4.61
CA SER A 217 17.68 30.80 -5.91
C SER A 217 18.39 30.00 -7.02
N MET A 218 17.77 29.95 -8.20
CA MET A 218 18.34 29.28 -9.39
C MET A 218 19.51 30.06 -10.03
N SER A 219 19.85 31.24 -9.54
CA SER A 219 20.90 32.09 -10.10
C SER A 219 22.27 31.45 -9.92
N ARG A 220 22.96 31.14 -11.03
CA ARG A 220 24.33 30.61 -10.97
C ARG A 220 25.36 31.63 -10.48
N ALA A 221 25.10 32.92 -10.68
CA ALA A 221 26.00 33.99 -10.29
C ALA A 221 26.12 34.13 -8.75
N GLU A 222 25.09 33.69 -8.01
CA GLU A 222 24.98 33.81 -6.56
C GLU A 222 25.48 32.57 -5.80
N ARG A 223 25.93 31.53 -6.52
CA ARG A 223 26.32 30.23 -5.94
C ARG A 223 27.72 30.21 -5.33
N ALA A 224 28.56 31.19 -5.62
CA ALA A 224 29.93 31.20 -5.10
C ALA A 224 29.92 31.24 -3.57
N GLY A 225 30.62 30.31 -2.94
CA GLY A 225 30.70 30.18 -1.48
C GLY A 225 29.47 29.58 -0.81
N LYS A 226 28.47 29.10 -1.56
CA LYS A 226 27.20 28.60 -1.00
C LYS A 226 26.79 27.23 -1.53
N VAL A 227 26.04 26.50 -0.73
CA VAL A 227 25.35 25.27 -1.10
C VAL A 227 23.99 25.63 -1.71
N PHE A 228 23.81 25.26 -2.97
CA PHE A 228 22.54 25.39 -3.65
C PHE A 228 21.62 24.22 -3.26
N VAL A 229 20.48 24.52 -2.66
CA VAL A 229 19.45 23.53 -2.34
C VAL A 229 18.50 23.41 -3.52
N ASP A 230 18.78 22.48 -4.43
CA ASP A 230 17.98 22.25 -5.63
C ASP A 230 16.69 21.49 -5.31
N TRP A 231 15.67 22.25 -4.94
CA TRP A 231 14.31 21.77 -4.74
C TRP A 231 13.62 21.34 -6.05
N SER A 232 14.12 21.80 -7.21
CA SER A 232 13.46 21.60 -8.51
C SER A 232 13.49 20.15 -8.99
N GLN A 233 14.34 19.31 -8.39
CA GLN A 233 14.42 17.87 -8.64
C GLN A 233 13.12 17.10 -8.33
N ASN A 234 12.20 17.71 -7.57
CA ASN A 234 10.86 17.15 -7.28
C ASN A 234 9.83 17.43 -8.39
N ASN A 235 10.14 18.27 -9.37
CA ASN A 235 9.26 18.50 -10.51
C ASN A 235 9.12 17.19 -11.32
N GLY A 236 7.89 16.83 -11.70
CA GLY A 236 7.60 15.57 -12.40
C GLY A 236 8.34 15.39 -13.75
N ASN A 237 8.84 16.46 -14.36
CA ASN A 237 9.61 16.42 -15.61
C ASN A 237 11.13 16.30 -15.40
N LYS A 238 11.60 16.30 -14.14
CA LYS A 238 13.01 16.19 -13.78
C LYS A 238 13.36 14.76 -13.39
N THR A 239 14.64 14.44 -13.54
CA THR A 239 15.20 13.15 -13.14
C THR A 239 16.46 13.40 -12.34
N THR A 240 16.63 12.63 -11.28
CA THR A 240 17.80 12.66 -10.40
C THR A 240 18.59 11.37 -10.55
N ILE A 241 19.90 11.40 -10.27
CA ILE A 241 20.70 10.18 -10.27
C ILE A 241 20.06 9.14 -9.35
N ALA A 242 19.91 7.91 -9.81
CA ALA A 242 19.37 6.84 -9.00
C ALA A 242 20.37 6.48 -7.88
N PRO A 243 19.89 6.17 -6.66
CA PRO A 243 20.71 5.51 -5.65
C PRO A 243 21.43 4.30 -6.24
N TYR A 244 22.69 4.13 -5.85
CA TYR A 244 23.61 3.10 -6.36
C TYR A 244 24.07 3.23 -7.81
N SER A 245 23.63 4.24 -8.57
CA SER A 245 24.16 4.48 -9.91
C SER A 245 25.60 5.02 -9.89
N LEU A 246 26.41 4.56 -10.84
CA LEU A 246 27.75 5.13 -11.08
C LEU A 246 27.66 6.56 -11.60
N ARG A 247 28.75 7.30 -11.47
CA ARG A 247 28.93 8.65 -12.01
C ARG A 247 29.93 8.66 -13.15
N GLY A 248 29.63 9.40 -14.21
CA GLY A 248 30.53 9.57 -15.35
C GLY A 248 31.62 10.60 -15.05
N ARG A 249 32.45 10.31 -14.05
CA ARG A 249 33.58 11.14 -13.60
C ARG A 249 34.90 10.40 -13.83
N SER A 250 36.02 11.03 -13.51
CA SER A 250 37.33 10.42 -13.73
C SER A 250 37.54 9.12 -12.93
N HIS A 251 36.94 9.05 -11.74
CA HIS A 251 36.83 7.85 -10.92
C HIS A 251 35.40 7.29 -10.95
N PRO A 252 35.22 5.97 -10.78
CA PRO A 252 33.91 5.31 -10.80
C PRO A 252 33.20 5.44 -9.46
N THR A 253 32.91 6.67 -9.08
CA THR A 253 32.15 7.00 -7.88
C THR A 253 30.67 6.67 -8.04
N VAL A 254 29.98 6.46 -6.93
CA VAL A 254 28.59 6.02 -6.85
C VAL A 254 27.74 7.04 -6.12
N ALA A 255 26.48 7.18 -6.52
CA ALA A 255 25.44 7.81 -5.70
C ALA A 255 25.10 6.91 -4.50
N ALA A 256 25.95 6.97 -3.46
CA ALA A 256 25.98 5.96 -2.41
C ALA A 256 25.20 6.40 -1.16
N PRO A 257 24.20 5.63 -0.71
CA PRO A 257 23.54 5.83 0.58
C PRO A 257 24.52 5.77 1.73
N ARG A 258 24.31 6.60 2.75
CA ARG A 258 25.18 6.76 3.92
C ARG A 258 24.36 6.76 5.20
N THR A 259 25.01 6.46 6.32
CA THR A 259 24.41 6.76 7.64
C THR A 259 24.65 8.22 8.00
N TRP A 260 23.83 8.76 8.91
CA TRP A 260 24.03 10.11 9.45
C TRP A 260 25.34 10.23 10.25
N LYS A 261 25.78 9.11 10.86
CA LYS A 261 27.08 9.04 11.54
C LYS A 261 28.22 9.20 10.53
N GLU A 262 28.22 8.42 9.45
CA GLU A 262 29.23 8.56 8.39
C GLU A 262 29.27 9.97 7.80
N LEU A 263 28.11 10.64 7.67
CA LEU A 263 28.04 12.00 7.14
C LEU A 263 28.78 13.02 8.01
N THR A 264 28.77 12.85 9.33
CA THR A 264 29.35 13.79 10.29
C THR A 264 30.78 13.44 10.70
N GLU A 265 31.30 12.30 10.23
CA GLU A 265 32.68 11.89 10.47
C GLU A 265 33.68 12.72 9.64
N PRO A 266 34.83 13.12 10.23
CA PRO A 266 35.90 13.77 9.48
C PRO A 266 36.38 12.90 8.32
N GLY A 267 36.63 13.51 7.16
CA GLY A 267 37.12 12.81 5.98
C GLY A 267 36.04 12.16 5.11
N LEU A 268 34.77 12.58 5.24
CA LEU A 268 33.70 12.19 4.34
C LEU A 268 34.13 12.34 2.87
N ALA A 269 34.06 11.25 2.13
CA ALA A 269 34.35 11.19 0.70
C ALA A 269 33.23 10.46 -0.06
N HIS A 270 33.17 10.71 -1.37
CA HIS A 270 32.39 9.90 -2.28
C HIS A 270 32.99 8.48 -2.39
N LEU A 271 32.12 7.49 -2.49
CA LEU A 271 32.53 6.09 -2.54
C LEU A 271 32.66 5.61 -3.98
N THR A 272 33.67 4.79 -4.24
CA THR A 272 33.83 4.07 -5.51
C THR A 272 32.95 2.82 -5.57
N LEU A 273 32.79 2.26 -6.76
CA LEU A 273 32.04 1.02 -6.99
C LEU A 273 32.50 -0.14 -6.08
N ASP A 274 33.80 -0.29 -5.85
CA ASP A 274 34.36 -1.35 -5.02
C ASP A 274 34.05 -1.14 -3.53
N GLN A 275 34.21 0.10 -3.05
CA GLN A 275 33.92 0.49 -1.66
C GLN A 275 32.42 0.35 -1.32
N VAL A 276 31.54 0.55 -2.30
CA VAL A 276 30.11 0.28 -2.15
C VAL A 276 29.85 -1.22 -2.05
N LEU A 277 30.44 -2.04 -2.92
CA LEU A 277 30.23 -3.49 -2.86
C LEU A 277 30.81 -4.15 -1.61
N GLU A 278 31.93 -3.65 -1.09
CA GLU A 278 32.58 -4.17 0.11
C GLU A 278 31.71 -4.03 1.36
N ARG A 279 30.93 -2.94 1.46
CA ARG A 279 30.08 -2.66 2.63
C ARG A 279 28.67 -3.25 2.58
N MET A 280 28.17 -3.65 1.42
CA MET A 280 26.80 -4.16 1.29
C MET A 280 26.48 -5.38 2.15
N PRO A 281 27.38 -6.39 2.30
CA PRO A 281 27.10 -7.56 3.13
C PRO A 281 26.86 -7.25 4.61
N ASP A 282 27.47 -6.17 5.11
CA ASP A 282 27.42 -5.77 6.51
C ASP A 282 26.30 -4.76 6.78
N LEU A 283 26.12 -3.77 5.89
CA LEU A 283 25.16 -2.67 6.10
C LEU A 283 23.78 -2.92 5.49
N GLY A 284 23.69 -3.76 4.46
CA GLY A 284 22.47 -3.89 3.66
C GLY A 284 22.08 -2.58 2.94
N ASP A 285 20.79 -2.39 2.66
CA ASP A 285 20.28 -1.17 2.01
C ASP A 285 19.84 -0.13 3.03
N LEU A 286 20.67 0.89 3.24
CA LEU A 286 20.38 2.01 4.13
C LEU A 286 19.20 2.88 3.66
N LEU A 287 18.84 2.82 2.37
CA LEU A 287 17.66 3.49 1.82
C LEU A 287 16.42 2.59 1.80
N HIS A 288 16.50 1.36 2.34
CA HIS A 288 15.38 0.42 2.32
C HIS A 288 14.07 1.03 2.81
N PRO A 289 14.01 1.86 3.89
CA PRO A 289 12.75 2.47 4.32
C PRO A 289 12.09 3.36 3.25
N VAL A 290 12.89 4.08 2.44
CA VAL A 290 12.39 4.90 1.32
C VAL A 290 11.85 3.99 0.20
N ALA A 291 12.58 2.92 -0.14
CA ALA A 291 12.10 1.96 -1.13
C ALA A 291 10.88 1.17 -0.65
N ALA A 292 10.83 0.76 0.61
CA ALA A 292 9.78 -0.06 1.19
C ALA A 292 8.47 0.72 1.33
N ALA A 293 8.53 1.99 1.77
CA ALA A 293 7.38 2.88 1.75
C ALA A 293 6.86 3.06 0.31
N ALA A 294 7.78 3.23 -0.65
CA ALA A 294 7.45 3.31 -2.07
C ALA A 294 6.94 1.98 -2.69
N LEU A 295 7.36 0.82 -2.18
CA LEU A 295 6.98 -0.54 -2.64
C LEU A 295 5.74 -1.10 -1.94
N GLY A 296 5.32 -0.49 -0.81
CA GLY A 296 3.96 -0.61 -0.26
C GLY A 296 2.87 -0.20 -1.26
N VAL A 297 3.27 0.50 -2.33
CA VAL A 297 2.58 0.67 -3.62
C VAL A 297 2.98 -0.47 -4.59
N GLY A 298 2.56 -1.70 -4.27
CA GLY A 298 2.42 -2.84 -5.19
C GLY A 298 3.60 -3.23 -6.11
N ARG A 299 4.57 -4.01 -5.60
CA ARG A 299 5.14 -5.23 -6.22
C ARG A 299 6.22 -5.82 -5.30
N ALA A 300 6.22 -7.15 -5.14
CA ALA A 300 7.29 -7.89 -4.47
C ALA A 300 7.81 -8.96 -5.44
N ASP A 301 9.02 -8.75 -5.96
CA ASP A 301 10.00 -9.79 -6.30
C ASP A 301 11.26 -9.10 -6.85
N SER A 302 12.26 -8.90 -6.00
CA SER A 302 13.67 -8.92 -6.41
C SER A 302 14.47 -9.57 -5.28
N GLY A 303 15.33 -10.51 -5.67
CA GLY A 303 15.77 -11.61 -4.82
C GLY A 303 16.59 -11.23 -3.60
N HIS A 304 16.61 -12.17 -2.65
CA HIS A 304 17.51 -12.28 -1.51
C HIS A 304 17.79 -10.97 -0.76
N TRP A 305 16.82 -10.54 0.03
CA TRP A 305 16.99 -9.51 1.06
C TRP A 305 17.00 -10.18 2.44
N ASP A 306 18.09 -10.00 3.20
CA ASP A 306 18.20 -10.38 4.61
C ASP A 306 17.82 -9.17 5.48
N GLY A 307 16.51 -9.02 5.72
CA GLY A 307 15.96 -7.90 6.48
C GLY A 307 16.33 -7.86 7.95
N ALA A 308 16.62 -9.02 8.52
CA ALA A 308 16.93 -9.14 9.93
C ALA A 308 18.21 -8.37 10.29
N ARG A 309 19.22 -8.38 9.41
CA ARG A 309 20.48 -7.65 9.66
C ARG A 309 20.36 -6.13 9.59
N THR A 310 19.59 -5.62 8.63
CA THR A 310 19.35 -4.17 8.53
C THR A 310 18.52 -3.68 9.72
N GLU A 311 17.54 -4.47 10.17
CA GLU A 311 16.80 -4.20 11.39
C GLU A 311 17.74 -4.24 12.62
N GLU A 312 18.65 -5.21 12.71
CA GLU A 312 19.64 -5.33 13.79
C GLU A 312 20.63 -4.14 13.85
N VAL A 313 21.11 -3.64 12.71
CA VAL A 313 21.98 -2.45 12.67
C VAL A 313 21.20 -1.20 13.08
N ASN A 314 19.97 -1.03 12.57
CA ASN A 314 19.08 0.07 12.95
C ASN A 314 18.67 0.00 14.42
N GLU A 315 18.41 -1.19 14.96
CA GLU A 315 18.16 -1.44 16.38
C GLU A 315 19.40 -1.17 17.23
N ARG A 316 20.59 -1.59 16.79
CA ARG A 316 21.85 -1.32 17.49
C ARG A 316 22.12 0.17 17.58
N GLU A 317 21.91 0.94 16.50
CA GLU A 317 22.01 2.39 16.55
C GLU A 317 20.96 3.01 17.47
N ARG A 318 19.71 2.51 17.46
CA ARG A 318 18.65 2.94 18.41
C ARG A 318 19.07 2.67 19.87
N ARG A 319 19.62 1.48 20.16
CA ARG A 319 20.12 1.10 21.49
C ARG A 319 21.35 1.90 21.91
N GLU A 320 22.28 2.20 20.99
CA GLU A 320 23.45 3.04 21.27
C GLU A 320 23.03 4.49 21.57
N ARG A 321 22.02 5.04 20.88
CA ARG A 321 21.42 6.35 21.21
C ARG A 321 20.77 6.36 22.58
N GLN A 322 19.99 5.32 22.88
CA GLN A 322 19.33 5.16 24.18
C GLN A 322 20.37 5.04 25.32
N ALA A 323 21.44 4.27 25.09
CA ALA A 323 22.54 4.11 26.04
C ALA A 323 23.42 5.36 26.19
N MET A 324 23.50 6.24 25.18
CA MET A 324 24.15 7.55 25.30
C MET A 324 23.28 8.54 26.10
N GLN A 325 21.96 8.50 25.94
CA GLN A 325 21.00 9.24 26.78
C GLN A 325 21.05 8.79 28.24
N GLU A 326 21.23 7.49 28.50
CA GLU A 326 21.28 6.92 29.86
C GLU A 326 22.58 7.21 30.64
N ARG A 327 23.66 7.65 29.98
CA ARG A 327 24.97 7.95 30.60
C ARG A 327 25.11 9.38 31.13
N GLN A 328 24.09 10.22 31.01
CA GLN A 328 24.06 11.57 31.59
C GLN A 328 23.66 11.52 33.08
N ASP A 329 24.21 12.45 33.87
CA ASP A 329 24.15 12.50 35.35
C ASP A 329 22.68 12.50 35.86
N PRO A 330 22.31 11.86 36.99
CA PRO A 330 20.91 11.76 37.43
C PRO A 330 20.24 13.10 37.76
N GLN A 331 21.01 14.19 37.89
CA GLN A 331 20.51 15.55 38.08
C GLN A 331 20.12 16.25 36.77
N ASP A 332 20.50 15.70 35.60
CA ASP A 332 20.14 16.20 34.26
C ASP A 332 19.07 15.35 33.56
N ARG A 333 18.39 14.47 34.30
CA ARG A 333 17.30 13.64 33.73
C ARG A 333 16.08 14.50 33.41
N VAL A 334 15.93 14.85 32.14
CA VAL A 334 14.70 15.42 31.58
C VAL A 334 13.59 14.36 31.63
N ASP A 335 12.47 14.71 32.25
CA ASP A 335 11.23 13.93 32.22
C ASP A 335 10.70 13.89 30.78
N PRO A 336 10.55 12.71 30.13
CA PRO A 336 10.04 12.60 28.76
C PRO A 336 8.63 13.14 28.55
N GLN A 337 7.90 13.47 29.63
CA GLN A 337 6.57 14.08 29.60
C GLN A 337 6.55 15.59 29.89
N ASP A 338 7.71 16.23 30.07
CA ASP A 338 7.76 17.67 30.32
C ASP A 338 7.52 18.47 29.03
N ARG A 339 6.30 19.01 28.89
CA ARG A 339 5.86 19.83 27.75
C ARG A 339 6.72 21.08 27.52
N LEU A 340 7.48 21.53 28.51
CA LEU A 340 8.39 22.69 28.38
C LEU A 340 9.80 22.31 27.94
N THR A 341 10.08 21.03 27.67
CA THR A 341 11.42 20.57 27.23
C THR A 341 11.92 21.36 26.03
N THR A 342 11.10 21.48 24.99
CA THR A 342 11.45 22.25 23.77
C THR A 342 11.62 23.74 24.06
N TYR A 343 10.79 24.31 24.95
CA TYR A 343 10.89 25.71 25.34
C TYR A 343 12.23 26.00 26.02
N ARG A 344 12.59 25.20 27.04
CA ARG A 344 13.84 25.35 27.79
C ARG A 344 15.07 25.12 26.92
N ALA A 345 15.03 24.13 26.02
CA ALA A 345 16.16 23.84 25.12
C ALA A 345 16.50 25.01 24.18
N LYS A 346 15.53 25.87 23.88
CA LYS A 346 15.70 27.02 22.98
C LYS A 346 16.16 28.31 23.69
N ARG A 347 16.16 28.35 25.03
CA ARG A 347 16.50 29.57 25.79
C ARG A 347 17.66 29.33 26.74
N ASP A 348 18.54 30.32 26.80
CA ASP A 348 19.56 30.42 27.83
C ASP A 348 19.07 31.39 28.92
N ALA A 349 18.69 30.87 30.09
CA ALA A 349 18.13 31.66 31.20
C ALA A 349 19.09 32.75 31.72
N ALA A 350 20.39 32.68 31.39
CA ALA A 350 21.35 33.73 31.73
C ALA A 350 21.37 34.89 30.72
N LYS A 351 20.77 34.71 29.53
CA LYS A 351 20.85 35.65 28.40
C LYS A 351 19.50 36.23 27.99
N THR A 352 18.40 35.51 28.23
CA THR A 352 17.06 36.02 27.94
C THR A 352 16.37 36.56 29.20
N PRO A 353 15.64 37.68 29.13
CA PRO A 353 14.74 38.12 30.20
C PRO A 353 13.43 37.32 30.28
N GLU A 354 13.21 36.38 29.37
CA GLU A 354 12.05 35.49 29.39
C GLU A 354 12.04 34.55 30.62
N PRO A 355 10.86 34.19 31.16
CA PRO A 355 10.76 33.25 32.26
C PRO A 355 11.08 31.81 31.83
N VAL A 356 12.13 31.22 32.39
CA VAL A 356 12.56 29.83 32.12
C VAL A 356 12.50 28.98 33.41
N PRO A 357 11.29 28.55 33.85
CA PRO A 357 11.15 27.79 35.08
C PRO A 357 11.77 26.40 34.93
N GLN A 358 12.54 25.98 35.94
CA GLN A 358 13.18 24.65 35.98
C GLN A 358 12.22 23.55 36.45
N ALA A 359 11.14 23.91 37.15
CA ALA A 359 10.13 22.97 37.60
C ALA A 359 9.21 22.56 36.44
N SER A 360 8.82 21.29 36.40
CA SER A 360 7.85 20.77 35.43
C SER A 360 6.47 21.42 35.61
N PRO A 361 5.70 21.58 34.52
CA PRO A 361 4.36 22.17 34.58
C PRO A 361 3.43 21.42 35.53
N THR A 362 2.69 22.16 36.35
CA THR A 362 1.59 21.61 37.14
C THR A 362 0.26 22.13 36.61
N VAL A 363 -0.68 21.23 36.34
CA VAL A 363 -2.03 21.61 35.91
C VAL A 363 -2.73 22.31 37.07
N ARG A 364 -3.12 23.57 36.83
CA ARG A 364 -3.92 24.34 37.78
C ARG A 364 -5.35 23.79 37.78
N THR A 365 -5.88 23.45 38.95
CA THR A 365 -7.25 22.90 39.09
C THR A 365 -8.26 23.95 39.57
N ASP A 366 -7.81 25.18 39.83
CA ASP A 366 -8.59 26.29 40.33
C ASP A 366 -8.62 27.48 39.36
N GLY A 367 -9.82 27.96 39.04
CA GLY A 367 -10.05 29.13 38.19
C GLY A 367 -10.41 28.81 36.73
N THR A 368 -10.87 29.83 36.01
CA THR A 368 -11.15 29.77 34.56
C THR A 368 -9.83 29.87 33.79
N PRO A 369 -9.58 29.03 32.76
CA PRO A 369 -8.33 29.05 32.02
C PRO A 369 -8.12 30.38 31.29
N THR A 370 -6.85 30.78 31.19
CA THR A 370 -6.45 32.09 30.67
C THR A 370 -5.97 32.03 29.22
N PHE A 371 -6.00 33.18 28.55
CA PHE A 371 -5.37 33.35 27.24
C PHE A 371 -4.56 34.64 27.23
N VAL A 372 -3.58 34.71 26.33
CA VAL A 372 -2.84 35.94 26.02
C VAL A 372 -2.59 36.01 24.51
N ILE A 373 -2.56 37.24 24.00
CA ILE A 373 -2.09 37.58 22.67
C ILE A 373 -0.98 38.61 22.82
N GLN A 374 0.23 38.25 22.42
CA GLN A 374 1.40 39.13 22.49
C GLN A 374 1.75 39.64 21.08
N GLU A 375 1.92 40.94 20.92
CA GLU A 375 2.54 41.51 19.72
C GLU A 375 4.06 41.37 19.84
N HIS A 376 4.68 40.79 18.82
CA HIS A 376 6.09 40.47 18.80
C HIS A 376 6.79 41.13 17.60
N HIS A 377 7.49 42.23 17.90
CA HIS A 377 8.34 42.97 16.99
C HIS A 377 9.74 42.34 16.89
N ALA A 378 9.81 41.16 16.29
CA ALA A 378 11.06 40.53 15.86
C ALA A 378 11.50 41.07 14.48
N THR A 379 12.31 40.32 13.72
CA THR A 379 12.67 40.67 12.33
C THR A 379 11.46 40.94 11.43
N ARG A 380 10.30 40.34 11.76
CA ARG A 380 8.99 40.66 11.20
C ARG A 380 7.95 40.69 12.33
N ASN A 381 7.04 41.66 12.27
CA ASN A 381 5.96 41.80 13.25
C ASN A 381 4.95 40.64 13.11
N HIS A 382 4.57 40.02 14.22
CA HIS A 382 3.52 38.99 14.30
C HIS A 382 2.86 39.02 15.68
N TYR A 383 1.73 38.31 15.82
CA TYR A 383 1.02 38.18 17.08
C TYR A 383 1.07 36.74 17.56
N ASP A 384 1.55 36.49 18.77
CA ASP A 384 1.54 35.16 19.38
C ASP A 384 0.24 34.96 20.16
N PHE A 385 -0.60 34.06 19.68
CA PHE A 385 -1.87 33.66 20.29
C PHE A 385 -1.68 32.43 21.18
N ARG A 386 -2.01 32.51 22.46
CA ARG A 386 -1.68 31.46 23.44
C ARG A 386 -2.87 31.15 24.36
N LEU A 387 -3.12 29.86 24.58
CA LEU A 387 -4.18 29.35 25.45
C LEU A 387 -3.59 28.49 26.58
N GLU A 388 -3.99 28.75 27.82
CA GLU A 388 -3.67 27.89 28.96
C GLU A 388 -4.37 26.54 28.80
N HIS A 389 -3.62 25.46 28.58
CA HIS A 389 -4.15 24.10 28.47
C HIS A 389 -3.14 23.10 29.06
N ASP A 390 -3.62 22.18 29.89
CA ASP A 390 -2.82 21.16 30.59
C ASP A 390 -1.54 21.69 31.25
N GLY A 391 -1.64 22.83 31.92
CA GLY A 391 -0.54 23.41 32.72
C GLY A 391 0.50 24.19 31.92
N VAL A 392 0.32 24.38 30.61
CA VAL A 392 1.20 25.20 29.75
C VAL A 392 0.38 26.16 28.88
N LEU A 393 1.07 27.07 28.19
CA LEU A 393 0.51 27.91 27.14
C LEU A 393 0.73 27.27 25.78
N VAL A 394 -0.31 26.65 25.22
CA VAL A 394 -0.32 26.14 23.85
C VAL A 394 -0.40 27.33 22.90
N SER A 395 0.51 27.39 21.92
CA SER A 395 0.90 28.66 21.30
C SER A 395 0.93 28.62 19.77
N TRP A 396 0.35 29.64 19.14
CA TRP A 396 0.36 29.84 17.69
C TRP A 396 0.84 31.24 17.30
N ALA A 397 1.77 31.33 16.36
CA ALA A 397 2.15 32.59 15.74
C ALA A 397 1.16 32.98 14.63
N LEU A 398 0.61 34.19 14.71
CA LEU A 398 -0.35 34.78 13.77
C LEU A 398 0.31 35.95 13.02
N PRO A 399 0.82 35.77 11.79
CA PRO A 399 1.48 36.85 11.04
C PRO A 399 0.57 38.06 10.74
N LYS A 400 -0.75 37.88 10.77
CA LYS A 400 -1.75 38.92 10.51
C LYS A 400 -2.65 39.21 11.72
N GLY A 401 -2.32 38.67 12.90
CA GLY A 401 -3.18 38.77 14.09
C GLY A 401 -4.48 38.00 13.96
N GLU A 402 -5.38 38.17 14.94
CA GLU A 402 -6.72 37.57 14.89
C GLU A 402 -7.60 38.20 13.80
N PRO A 403 -8.46 37.42 13.12
CA PRO A 403 -9.36 37.94 12.09
C PRO A 403 -10.47 38.78 12.73
N THR A 404 -10.66 40.01 12.25
CA THR A 404 -11.73 40.90 12.71
C THR A 404 -13.04 40.69 11.94
N ASP A 405 -12.97 40.15 10.72
CA ASP A 405 -14.11 39.82 9.86
C ASP A 405 -14.40 38.31 9.85
N PRO A 406 -15.64 37.86 10.16
CA PRO A 406 -16.04 36.45 10.05
C PRO A 406 -15.93 35.83 8.64
N GLY A 407 -15.70 36.64 7.59
CA GLY A 407 -15.42 36.15 6.23
C GLY A 407 -13.95 35.81 5.96
N ALA A 408 -13.03 36.18 6.86
CA ALA A 408 -11.60 36.06 6.65
C ALA A 408 -10.95 34.96 7.52
N ASN A 409 -10.02 34.21 6.93
CA ASN A 409 -9.17 33.24 7.64
C ASN A 409 -7.73 33.78 7.66
N HIS A 410 -7.10 33.77 8.83
CA HIS A 410 -5.69 34.10 8.95
C HIS A 410 -4.87 32.83 9.22
N LEU A 411 -3.61 32.82 8.73
CA LEU A 411 -2.68 31.74 9.03
C LEU A 411 -2.31 31.78 10.51
N ALA A 412 -2.30 30.60 11.13
CA ALA A 412 -1.81 30.36 12.48
C ALA A 412 -0.75 29.26 12.41
N VAL A 413 0.44 29.49 12.96
CA VAL A 413 1.54 28.51 12.95
C VAL A 413 1.77 28.00 14.35
N HIS A 414 1.56 26.71 14.61
CA HIS A 414 1.79 26.13 15.92
C HIS A 414 3.27 26.19 16.30
N THR A 415 3.56 26.70 17.50
CA THR A 415 4.90 26.87 18.07
C THR A 415 5.05 25.98 19.30
N GLU A 416 6.24 25.95 19.92
CA GLU A 416 6.41 25.20 21.17
C GLU A 416 5.48 25.71 22.29
N ASP A 417 5.14 24.84 23.24
CA ASP A 417 4.41 25.24 24.44
C ASP A 417 5.26 26.18 25.30
N HIS A 418 4.63 27.16 25.96
CA HIS A 418 5.31 28.14 26.80
C HIS A 418 4.89 27.97 28.28
N PRO A 419 5.74 28.36 29.25
CA PRO A 419 5.36 28.33 30.65
C PRO A 419 4.24 29.33 30.94
N LEU A 420 3.38 29.05 31.94
CA LEU A 420 2.25 29.95 32.28
C LEU A 420 2.73 31.36 32.67
N GLU A 421 3.89 31.46 33.32
CA GLU A 421 4.52 32.74 33.68
C GLU A 421 4.86 33.59 32.45
N TYR A 422 5.08 32.96 31.29
CA TYR A 422 5.33 33.67 30.03
C TYR A 422 4.14 34.51 29.58
N GLY A 423 2.92 34.14 30.01
CA GLY A 423 1.71 34.87 29.64
C GLY A 423 1.67 36.31 30.16
N GLY A 424 2.44 36.62 31.20
CA GLY A 424 2.60 37.97 31.74
C GLY A 424 3.85 38.71 31.26
N PHE A 425 4.64 38.14 30.35
CA PHE A 425 5.90 38.72 29.91
C PHE A 425 5.69 39.86 28.90
N GLU A 426 6.30 41.00 29.18
CA GLU A 426 6.50 42.12 28.26
C GLU A 426 7.96 42.60 28.40
N GLY A 427 8.66 42.83 27.28
CA GLY A 427 10.07 43.19 27.33
C GLY A 427 10.78 43.10 26.00
N ILE A 428 12.10 43.30 26.03
CA ILE A 428 12.97 43.20 24.85
C ILE A 428 13.84 41.96 25.00
N ILE A 429 13.65 40.98 24.11
CA ILE A 429 14.50 39.80 23.99
C ILE A 429 15.76 40.19 23.20
N PRO A 430 16.98 39.99 23.74
CA PRO A 430 18.21 40.44 23.09
C PRO A 430 18.40 39.91 21.66
N ALA A 431 18.97 40.73 20.79
CA ALA A 431 19.27 40.34 19.42
C ALA A 431 20.27 39.16 19.39
N GLY A 432 19.94 38.12 18.63
CA GLY A 432 20.73 36.88 18.54
C GLY A 432 20.22 35.75 19.44
N GLU A 433 19.35 36.04 20.41
CA GLU A 433 18.61 35.03 21.16
C GLU A 433 17.36 34.58 20.39
N TYR A 434 16.88 33.36 20.68
CA TYR A 434 15.69 32.81 20.05
C TYR A 434 14.47 33.69 20.34
N GLY A 435 13.79 34.18 19.31
CA GLY A 435 12.70 35.16 19.48
C GLY A 435 13.18 36.58 19.77
N GLY A 436 14.41 36.95 19.40
CA GLY A 436 14.92 38.32 19.56
C GLY A 436 14.00 39.39 18.95
N GLY A 437 13.57 40.34 19.77
CA GLY A 437 12.53 41.31 19.42
C GLY A 437 11.88 41.96 20.65
N THR A 438 10.99 42.92 20.42
CA THR A 438 10.16 43.51 21.50
C THR A 438 8.83 42.76 21.59
N VAL A 439 8.46 42.33 22.80
CA VAL A 439 7.20 41.65 23.11
C VAL A 439 6.33 42.55 23.98
N THR A 440 5.08 42.79 23.57
CA THR A 440 4.06 43.54 24.33
C THR A 440 2.74 42.79 24.33
N ILE A 441 1.95 42.87 25.40
CA ILE A 441 0.64 42.21 25.49
C ILE A 441 -0.38 43.06 24.72
N TRP A 442 -0.98 42.45 23.69
CA TRP A 442 -1.99 43.08 22.85
C TRP A 442 -3.40 42.87 23.42
N ASP A 443 -3.70 41.69 23.94
CA ASP A 443 -4.92 41.37 24.68
C ASP A 443 -4.72 40.14 25.57
N ASP A 444 -5.48 40.04 26.64
CA ASP A 444 -5.44 38.88 27.55
C ASP A 444 -6.73 38.81 28.35
N GLY A 445 -6.97 37.66 28.97
CA GLY A 445 -8.15 37.44 29.81
C GLY A 445 -8.39 35.97 30.07
N THR A 446 -9.66 35.61 30.24
CA THR A 446 -10.09 34.22 30.41
C THR A 446 -10.76 33.71 29.15
N TYR A 447 -10.83 32.39 28.97
CA TYR A 447 -11.61 31.82 27.88
C TYR A 447 -12.50 30.68 28.37
N GLU A 448 -13.62 30.49 27.68
CA GLU A 448 -14.46 29.30 27.79
C GLU A 448 -14.11 28.34 26.66
N LEU A 449 -13.84 27.09 27.03
CA LEU A 449 -13.54 26.03 26.06
C LEU A 449 -14.84 25.40 25.56
N ASP A 450 -15.15 25.61 24.29
CA ASP A 450 -16.28 24.92 23.66
C ASP A 450 -15.89 23.52 23.20
N LYS A 451 -14.71 23.42 22.58
CA LYS A 451 -14.22 22.18 21.97
C LYS A 451 -12.70 22.20 21.87
N TRP A 452 -12.04 21.19 22.42
CA TRP A 452 -10.62 20.91 22.18
C TRP A 452 -10.49 19.53 21.58
N ARG A 453 -10.06 19.45 20.32
CA ARG A 453 -9.60 18.22 19.70
C ARG A 453 -8.16 18.42 19.28
N GLU A 454 -7.29 17.73 19.99
CA GLU A 454 -5.86 17.76 19.74
C GLU A 454 -5.59 17.47 18.26
N ASP A 455 -4.76 18.31 17.63
CA ASP A 455 -4.38 18.25 16.22
C ASP A 455 -5.53 18.28 15.17
N GLU A 456 -6.75 18.66 15.56
CA GLU A 456 -7.89 18.83 14.63
C GLU A 456 -8.49 20.25 14.67
N GLU A 457 -9.07 20.64 15.81
CA GLU A 457 -9.73 21.94 15.98
C GLU A 457 -9.85 22.34 17.44
N VAL A 458 -9.67 23.64 17.69
CA VAL A 458 -9.87 24.28 18.99
C VAL A 458 -10.86 25.41 18.82
N ILE A 459 -11.98 25.35 19.54
CA ILE A 459 -13.04 26.36 19.51
C ILE A 459 -13.16 26.93 20.91
N VAL A 460 -12.96 28.25 21.02
CA VAL A 460 -12.94 28.98 22.29
C VAL A 460 -13.74 30.27 22.19
N THR A 461 -14.36 30.64 23.31
CA THR A 461 -14.93 31.97 23.51
C THR A 461 -14.00 32.75 24.44
N LEU A 462 -13.32 33.75 23.91
CA LEU A 462 -12.41 34.61 24.66
C LEU A 462 -13.19 35.72 25.36
N HIS A 463 -12.83 36.01 26.60
CA HIS A 463 -13.28 37.17 27.37
C HIS A 463 -12.08 38.09 27.57
N GLY A 464 -11.73 38.83 26.51
CA GLY A 464 -10.56 39.71 26.51
C GLY A 464 -10.81 41.02 27.24
N ARG A 465 -9.79 41.49 27.96
CA ARG A 465 -9.82 42.79 28.66
C ARG A 465 -9.85 43.97 27.69
N THR A 466 -9.16 43.87 26.56
CA THR A 466 -9.03 44.94 25.58
C THR A 466 -10.03 44.77 24.43
N ASN A 467 -10.16 43.56 23.89
CA ASN A 467 -10.96 43.31 22.69
C ASN A 467 -12.33 42.65 22.94
N GLY A 468 -12.76 42.58 24.21
CA GLY A 468 -14.09 42.10 24.60
C GLY A 468 -14.33 40.61 24.32
N VAL A 469 -15.61 40.22 24.37
CA VAL A 469 -16.03 38.82 24.17
C VAL A 469 -16.07 38.47 22.69
N ARG A 470 -15.37 37.39 22.30
CA ARG A 470 -15.32 36.93 20.91
C ARG A 470 -15.08 35.44 20.81
N ARG A 471 -15.76 34.80 19.87
CA ARG A 471 -15.62 33.38 19.60
C ARG A 471 -14.72 33.14 18.39
N LEU A 472 -13.67 32.34 18.60
CA LEU A 472 -12.64 32.02 17.62
C LEU A 472 -12.51 30.49 17.47
N ALA A 473 -12.19 30.07 16.26
CA ALA A 473 -11.88 28.68 15.93
C ALA A 473 -10.49 28.61 15.30
N LEU A 474 -9.61 27.85 15.92
CA LEU A 474 -8.37 27.37 15.34
C LEU A 474 -8.67 26.04 14.66
N LEU A 475 -8.49 26.01 13.36
CA LEU A 475 -8.78 24.85 12.51
C LEU A 475 -7.46 24.35 11.95
N HIS A 476 -7.08 23.13 12.30
CA HIS A 476 -5.92 22.51 11.70
C HIS A 476 -6.18 22.40 10.19
N THR A 477 -5.19 22.76 9.36
CA THR A 477 -5.37 22.71 7.89
C THR A 477 -5.33 21.30 7.31
N ARG A 478 -5.52 20.27 8.15
CA ARG A 478 -5.74 18.89 7.71
C ARG A 478 -7.10 18.85 7.01
N GLY A 479 -7.10 18.73 5.69
CA GLY A 479 -8.26 18.22 4.95
C GLY A 479 -9.47 19.16 4.75
N ARG A 480 -9.43 20.47 5.05
CA ARG A 480 -10.49 21.42 4.63
C ARG A 480 -10.14 22.18 3.36
N GLY A 481 -10.08 21.43 2.27
CA GLY A 481 -9.94 21.90 0.90
C GLY A 481 -9.67 20.68 0.03
N ARG A 482 -10.46 20.46 -1.04
CA ARG A 482 -10.28 19.32 -1.95
C ARG A 482 -8.80 19.15 -2.33
N GLY A 483 -8.12 18.16 -1.73
CA GLY A 483 -6.81 17.68 -2.15
C GLY A 483 -5.55 18.45 -1.71
N ARG A 484 -5.43 18.92 -0.47
CA ARG A 484 -4.14 19.37 0.12
C ARG A 484 -3.87 18.74 1.49
N SER A 485 -2.71 18.12 1.65
CA SER A 485 -2.10 17.76 2.94
C SER A 485 -1.57 19.05 3.59
N GLY A 486 -2.29 19.59 4.57
CA GLY A 486 -1.83 20.71 5.39
C GLY A 486 -0.74 20.27 6.37
N ASP A 487 0.24 21.14 6.59
CA ASP A 487 1.32 20.99 7.57
C ASP A 487 0.75 20.87 9.00
N GLU A 488 1.34 20.00 9.84
CA GLU A 488 0.95 19.76 11.23
C GLU A 488 1.05 21.01 12.10
N LYS A 489 1.91 21.96 11.68
CA LYS A 489 2.03 23.27 12.30
C LYS A 489 1.15 24.32 11.64
N SER A 490 0.54 24.02 10.49
CA SER A 490 -0.28 24.98 9.74
C SER A 490 -1.75 24.89 10.17
N TRP A 491 -2.17 25.91 10.89
CA TRP A 491 -3.53 26.13 11.36
C TRP A 491 -4.11 27.36 10.67
N LEU A 492 -5.44 27.45 10.63
CA LEU A 492 -6.16 28.67 10.28
C LEU A 492 -6.93 29.12 11.49
N ILE A 493 -6.83 30.40 11.83
CA ILE A 493 -7.71 31.02 12.80
C ILE A 493 -8.88 31.70 12.08
N HIS A 494 -10.08 31.46 12.58
CA HIS A 494 -11.35 31.93 12.02
C HIS A 494 -12.22 32.55 13.10
N ARG A 495 -12.83 33.70 12.81
CA ARG A 495 -13.83 34.34 13.68
C ARG A 495 -15.22 33.82 13.32
N THR A 496 -15.94 33.21 14.26
CA THR A 496 -17.25 32.60 13.95
C THR A 496 -18.31 33.67 13.63
N LYS A 497 -19.30 33.34 12.79
CA LYS A 497 -20.43 34.24 12.49
C LYS A 497 -21.36 34.40 13.70
N ASP A 498 -21.58 33.30 14.43
CA ASP A 498 -22.29 33.32 15.70
C ASP A 498 -21.32 33.84 16.76
N GLN A 499 -21.40 35.14 17.01
CA GLN A 499 -20.70 35.80 18.10
C GLN A 499 -21.62 35.89 19.31
N PRO A 500 -21.12 35.65 20.53
CA PRO A 500 -21.90 35.89 21.74
C PRO A 500 -22.33 37.36 21.75
N THR A 501 -23.63 37.62 21.81
CA THR A 501 -24.12 38.99 22.00
C THR A 501 -23.73 39.42 23.40
N ALA A 502 -23.10 40.59 23.51
CA ALA A 502 -22.83 41.24 24.79
C ALA A 502 -24.14 41.79 25.37
N ASP A 503 -25.04 40.89 25.77
CA ASP A 503 -26.08 41.08 26.78
C ASP A 503 -26.87 39.77 26.90
N GLY A 504 -26.98 39.28 28.13
CA GLY A 504 -27.53 37.97 28.44
C GLY A 504 -29.04 37.89 28.30
N ASP A 505 -29.54 36.68 28.05
CA ASP A 505 -30.75 36.18 28.71
C ASP A 505 -30.87 34.65 28.56
N GLN A 506 -31.25 33.99 29.65
CA GLN A 506 -31.81 32.62 29.66
C GLN A 506 -33.17 32.65 28.96
N PRO A 507 -33.65 31.57 28.26
CA PRO A 507 -34.51 30.63 28.98
C PRO A 507 -34.59 29.17 28.47
N VAL A 508 -34.64 28.25 29.44
CA VAL A 508 -35.74 27.30 29.75
C VAL A 508 -36.33 26.41 28.65
N SER A 509 -36.08 25.10 28.84
CA SER A 509 -36.97 23.92 28.75
C SER A 509 -38.02 23.79 27.64
N THR A 510 -38.04 22.61 27.03
CA THR A 510 -39.22 21.71 27.14
C THR A 510 -38.80 20.25 26.92
N SER A 511 -38.74 19.50 28.03
CA SER A 511 -39.48 18.25 28.30
C SER A 511 -39.78 17.31 27.10
N THR A 512 -39.60 15.98 27.16
CA THR A 512 -39.90 15.10 28.30
C THR A 512 -39.43 13.66 28.03
N SER A 513 -39.02 13.01 29.12
CA SER A 513 -39.27 11.61 29.54
C SER A 513 -38.57 10.43 28.85
N THR A 514 -37.58 9.80 29.50
CA THR A 514 -37.61 8.72 30.53
C THR A 514 -38.03 7.33 30.05
N SER A 515 -37.09 6.38 30.08
CA SER A 515 -37.12 5.19 30.97
C SER A 515 -35.91 4.28 30.67
N THR A 516 -34.93 4.24 31.59
CA THR A 516 -34.64 3.17 32.58
C THR A 516 -34.03 1.88 32.03
N SER A 517 -32.75 1.75 32.38
CA SER A 517 -31.87 0.58 32.49
C SER A 517 -32.48 -0.82 32.63
N SER A 518 -31.86 -1.79 31.95
CA SER A 518 -31.44 -3.05 32.59
C SER A 518 -30.21 -3.60 31.85
N GLY A 519 -29.19 -3.97 32.60
CA GLY A 519 -27.90 -4.43 32.07
C GLY A 519 -27.82 -5.95 31.92
N SER A 520 -26.93 -6.39 31.04
CA SER A 520 -26.22 -7.66 31.15
C SER A 520 -24.92 -7.56 30.37
N GLY A 521 -23.82 -7.93 31.03
CA GLY A 521 -22.44 -7.57 30.67
C GLY A 521 -21.97 -8.00 29.29
N ARG A 522 -21.24 -7.09 28.65
CA ARG A 522 -20.37 -7.36 27.50
C ARG A 522 -18.93 -7.49 28.02
N PRO A 523 -18.19 -8.57 27.70
CA PRO A 523 -16.78 -8.66 28.07
C PRO A 523 -15.95 -7.67 27.24
N PRO A 524 -14.75 -7.27 27.71
CA PRO A 524 -13.92 -6.31 27.01
C PRO A 524 -13.24 -7.00 25.82
N ALA A 525 -13.55 -6.58 24.60
CA ALA A 525 -12.80 -6.98 23.41
C ALA A 525 -11.74 -5.92 23.12
N GLY A 526 -10.59 -6.08 23.77
CA GLY A 526 -9.34 -5.45 23.36
C GLY A 526 -8.67 -6.28 22.28
N SER A 527 -8.82 -5.87 21.03
CA SER A 527 -7.77 -5.90 20.00
C SER A 527 -8.24 -5.05 18.83
N ARG A 528 -7.84 -3.77 18.80
CA ARG A 528 -8.04 -2.91 17.63
C ARG A 528 -7.28 -3.52 16.47
N ILE A 529 -7.94 -3.78 15.34
CA ILE A 529 -7.27 -4.12 14.09
C ILE A 529 -6.63 -2.83 13.56
N GLU A 530 -5.38 -2.56 13.97
CA GLU A 530 -4.62 -1.41 13.45
C GLU A 530 -4.41 -1.55 11.93
N ARG A 531 -4.61 -0.45 11.19
CA ARG A 531 -4.40 -0.27 9.73
C ARG A 531 -5.55 -0.62 8.77
N ALA A 532 -6.78 -0.81 9.25
CA ALA A 532 -7.93 -0.99 8.37
C ALA A 532 -8.60 0.37 8.05
N ALA A 533 -8.73 0.70 6.75
CA ALA A 533 -9.34 1.95 6.30
C ALA A 533 -10.88 1.88 6.42
N GLU A 534 -11.58 3.00 6.60
CA GLU A 534 -13.05 3.02 6.50
C GLU A 534 -13.48 2.51 5.10
N SER A 535 -14.54 1.69 5.08
CA SER A 535 -15.02 1.06 3.85
C SER A 535 -15.84 2.04 3.00
N ASP A 536 -15.29 2.47 1.86
CA ASP A 536 -16.00 3.28 0.85
C ASP A 536 -16.89 2.44 -0.10
N THR A 537 -16.83 1.10 0.01
CA THR A 537 -17.57 0.18 -0.87
C THR A 537 -18.71 -0.44 -0.10
N ALA A 538 -19.94 -0.21 -0.58
CA ALA A 538 -21.11 -0.80 0.06
C ALA A 538 -20.99 -2.34 0.09
N PRO A 539 -21.39 -3.02 1.20
CA PRO A 539 -21.28 -4.47 1.34
C PRO A 539 -21.90 -5.25 0.17
N ASP A 540 -22.98 -4.71 -0.40
CA ASP A 540 -23.70 -5.31 -1.51
C ASP A 540 -22.97 -5.17 -2.87
N GLN A 541 -21.92 -4.38 -2.98
CA GLN A 541 -21.12 -4.19 -4.20
C GLN A 541 -19.88 -5.10 -4.27
N ARG A 542 -19.52 -5.75 -3.15
CA ARG A 542 -18.32 -6.60 -3.03
C ARG A 542 -18.39 -7.83 -3.95
N ARG A 543 -17.25 -8.21 -4.55
CA ARG A 543 -17.14 -9.38 -5.45
C ARG A 543 -16.07 -10.37 -5.04
N THR A 544 -16.31 -11.66 -5.28
CA THR A 544 -15.33 -12.72 -4.94
C THR A 544 -14.08 -12.68 -5.82
N MET A 545 -12.92 -12.87 -5.20
CA MET A 545 -11.64 -13.11 -5.87
C MET A 545 -11.57 -14.53 -6.41
N GLN A 546 -11.00 -14.70 -7.60
CA GLN A 546 -10.91 -16.00 -8.28
C GLN A 546 -9.49 -16.56 -8.23
N ALA A 547 -9.37 -17.82 -7.85
CA ALA A 547 -8.09 -18.53 -7.88
C ALA A 547 -7.76 -19.02 -9.30
N SER A 548 -6.47 -19.08 -9.62
CA SER A 548 -5.96 -19.69 -10.84
C SER A 548 -5.79 -21.20 -10.68
N LEU A 549 -6.00 -21.97 -11.76
CA LEU A 549 -5.75 -23.41 -11.76
C LEU A 549 -4.27 -23.63 -12.08
N GLN A 550 -3.59 -24.45 -11.27
CA GLN A 550 -2.22 -24.87 -11.56
C GLN A 550 -2.21 -26.29 -12.09
N LYS A 551 -1.41 -26.50 -13.15
CA LYS A 551 -1.11 -27.84 -13.67
C LYS A 551 0.16 -28.36 -13.00
N GLY A 552 0.08 -29.58 -12.48
CA GLY A 552 1.17 -30.22 -11.73
C GLY A 552 1.31 -29.69 -10.30
N GLU A 553 2.25 -30.27 -9.55
CA GLU A 553 2.60 -29.87 -8.18
C GLU A 553 3.80 -28.89 -8.24
N PRO A 554 3.59 -27.57 -8.16
CA PRO A 554 4.67 -26.58 -8.11
C PRO A 554 5.44 -26.68 -6.79
N ALA A 555 6.72 -26.31 -6.80
CA ALA A 555 7.45 -26.08 -5.56
C ALA A 555 6.99 -24.75 -4.94
N LEU A 556 6.15 -24.82 -3.90
CA LEU A 556 5.67 -23.66 -3.15
C LEU A 556 6.29 -23.67 -1.75
N ASP A 557 6.93 -22.56 -1.38
CA ASP A 557 7.54 -22.36 -0.08
C ASP A 557 6.47 -22.20 1.02
N PRO A 558 6.42 -23.08 2.05
CA PRO A 558 5.45 -22.99 3.14
C PRO A 558 5.58 -21.70 4.00
N GLU A 559 6.73 -21.02 3.97
CA GLU A 559 6.90 -19.71 4.63
C GLU A 559 6.20 -18.59 3.87
N GLN A 560 6.01 -18.74 2.55
CA GLN A 560 5.37 -17.74 1.68
C GLN A 560 3.92 -18.09 1.33
N TRP A 561 3.54 -19.36 1.45
CA TRP A 561 2.24 -19.88 1.05
C TRP A 561 1.55 -20.58 2.22
N ALA A 562 0.27 -20.27 2.40
CA ALA A 562 -0.63 -21.02 3.25
C ALA A 562 -1.36 -22.06 2.39
N PHE A 563 -1.59 -23.25 2.95
CA PHE A 563 -2.31 -24.32 2.28
C PHE A 563 -3.64 -24.56 3.01
N GLU A 564 -4.74 -24.55 2.27
CA GLU A 564 -6.07 -24.90 2.79
C GLU A 564 -6.64 -26.06 2.00
N MET A 565 -7.49 -26.87 2.63
CA MET A 565 -8.23 -27.90 1.91
C MET A 565 -9.18 -27.24 0.91
N LYS A 566 -9.22 -27.75 -0.32
CA LYS A 566 -10.20 -27.30 -1.30
C LYS A 566 -11.54 -27.97 -0.98
N TRP A 567 -12.51 -27.13 -0.64
CA TRP A 567 -13.89 -27.54 -0.45
C TRP A 567 -14.64 -27.61 -1.78
N ASP A 568 -15.63 -28.49 -1.83
CA ASP A 568 -16.45 -28.80 -3.02
C ASP A 568 -17.88 -28.37 -2.71
N GLY A 569 -18.19 -27.09 -2.99
CA GLY A 569 -19.45 -26.47 -2.61
C GLY A 569 -19.83 -25.26 -3.46
N VAL A 570 -20.71 -24.42 -2.92
CA VAL A 570 -21.15 -23.18 -3.56
C VAL A 570 -20.48 -22.00 -2.87
N ARG A 571 -19.65 -21.25 -3.61
CA ARG A 571 -19.03 -20.00 -3.13
C ARG A 571 -20.10 -18.98 -2.74
N ALA A 572 -20.00 -18.43 -1.53
CA ALA A 572 -20.92 -17.41 -1.03
C ALA A 572 -20.17 -16.28 -0.31
N LEU A 573 -20.55 -15.03 -0.61
CA LEU A 573 -20.27 -13.89 0.25
C LEU A 573 -21.40 -13.79 1.28
N ALA A 574 -21.02 -13.70 2.55
CA ALA A 574 -21.94 -13.51 3.66
C ALA A 574 -21.75 -12.11 4.25
N THR A 575 -22.79 -11.30 4.24
CA THR A 575 -22.79 -9.98 4.87
C THR A 575 -23.58 -10.05 6.16
N VAL A 576 -22.95 -9.67 7.28
CA VAL A 576 -23.60 -9.47 8.57
C VAL A 576 -23.74 -7.98 8.80
N HIS A 577 -24.96 -7.51 8.96
CA HIS A 577 -25.23 -6.11 9.30
C HIS A 577 -26.46 -6.02 10.19
N ASP A 578 -26.34 -5.30 11.32
CA ASP A 578 -27.42 -5.13 12.30
C ASP A 578 -28.09 -6.47 12.68
N GLY A 579 -27.28 -7.51 12.89
CA GLY A 579 -27.76 -8.84 13.27
C GLY A 579 -28.53 -9.61 12.18
N THR A 580 -28.49 -9.14 10.94
CA THR A 580 -29.09 -9.81 9.77
C THR A 580 -28.00 -10.38 8.87
N VAL A 581 -28.20 -11.60 8.36
CA VAL A 581 -27.26 -12.24 7.42
C VAL A 581 -27.84 -12.23 6.02
N ARG A 582 -27.06 -11.73 5.06
CA ARG A 582 -27.37 -11.85 3.63
C ARG A 582 -26.32 -12.70 2.92
N LEU A 583 -26.77 -13.69 2.17
CA LEU A 583 -25.89 -14.58 1.39
C LEU A 583 -26.00 -14.28 -0.10
N ARG A 584 -24.85 -14.19 -0.76
CA ARG A 584 -24.80 -13.96 -2.20
C ARG A 584 -23.84 -14.91 -2.89
N SER A 585 -24.32 -15.57 -3.94
CA SER A 585 -23.48 -16.40 -4.80
C SER A 585 -22.42 -15.58 -5.55
N ARG A 586 -21.46 -16.27 -6.17
CA ARG A 586 -20.46 -15.65 -7.05
C ARG A 586 -21.04 -14.71 -8.12
N ASN A 587 -22.17 -15.07 -8.70
CA ASN A 587 -22.80 -14.33 -9.81
C ASN A 587 -23.83 -13.29 -9.34
N GLY A 588 -23.97 -13.11 -8.02
CA GLY A 588 -24.81 -12.06 -7.46
C GLY A 588 -26.20 -12.52 -7.00
N ASN A 589 -26.57 -13.79 -7.24
CA ASN A 589 -27.85 -14.33 -6.81
C ASN A 589 -27.94 -14.39 -5.28
N ASP A 590 -29.08 -13.95 -4.74
CA ASP A 590 -29.38 -14.02 -3.32
C ASP A 590 -29.67 -15.47 -2.92
N LEU A 591 -28.93 -15.98 -1.94
CA LEU A 591 -29.02 -17.36 -1.45
C LEU A 591 -29.69 -17.43 -0.07
N THR A 592 -30.09 -16.29 0.50
CA THR A 592 -30.49 -16.16 1.91
C THR A 592 -31.66 -17.07 2.27
N ASP A 593 -32.73 -17.05 1.46
CA ASP A 593 -33.93 -17.87 1.69
C ASP A 593 -33.72 -19.36 1.39
N GLN A 594 -32.70 -19.69 0.60
CA GLN A 594 -32.37 -21.07 0.25
C GLN A 594 -31.65 -21.79 1.39
N TYR A 595 -30.89 -21.06 2.21
CA TYR A 595 -30.11 -21.59 3.33
C TYR A 595 -30.42 -20.87 4.65
N PRO A 596 -31.66 -20.95 5.16
CA PRO A 596 -32.09 -20.22 6.35
C PRO A 596 -31.34 -20.61 7.62
N GLU A 597 -30.76 -21.81 7.69
CA GLU A 597 -29.86 -22.23 8.78
C GLU A 597 -28.61 -21.37 8.92
N LEU A 598 -28.13 -20.76 7.83
CA LEU A 598 -26.89 -19.98 7.84
C LEU A 598 -27.09 -18.56 8.43
N GLN A 599 -28.32 -18.20 8.79
CA GLN A 599 -28.59 -17.01 9.62
C GLN A 599 -27.92 -17.09 10.99
N GLU A 600 -27.54 -18.30 11.44
CA GLU A 600 -26.72 -18.52 12.64
C GLU A 600 -25.43 -17.68 12.62
N LEU A 601 -24.90 -17.31 11.44
CA LEU A 601 -23.71 -16.45 11.34
C LEU A 601 -23.86 -15.11 12.10
N ALA A 602 -25.06 -14.54 12.22
CA ALA A 602 -25.25 -13.30 13.01
C ALA A 602 -24.96 -13.47 14.51
N GLN A 603 -25.03 -14.71 15.03
CA GLN A 603 -24.70 -15.02 16.42
C GLN A 603 -23.22 -15.39 16.59
N HIS A 604 -22.60 -15.88 15.52
CA HIS A 604 -21.21 -16.35 15.51
C HIS A 604 -20.21 -15.27 15.09
N ALA A 605 -20.64 -14.27 14.32
CA ALA A 605 -19.84 -13.10 13.98
C ALA A 605 -19.94 -12.07 15.13
N GLY A 606 -18.81 -11.75 15.74
CA GLY A 606 -18.72 -10.76 16.83
C GLY A 606 -18.81 -9.30 16.36
N VAL A 607 -18.87 -9.06 15.05
CA VAL A 607 -18.91 -7.74 14.40
C VAL A 607 -19.72 -7.81 13.10
N ASP A 608 -20.22 -6.66 12.66
CA ASP A 608 -20.73 -6.47 11.31
C ASP A 608 -19.58 -6.61 10.30
N GLY A 609 -19.85 -7.17 9.12
CA GLY A 609 -18.79 -7.41 8.15
C GLY A 609 -19.19 -8.19 6.92
N VAL A 610 -18.21 -8.40 6.04
CA VAL A 610 -18.35 -9.16 4.80
C VAL A 610 -17.34 -10.30 4.80
N PHE A 611 -17.84 -11.53 4.73
CA PHE A 611 -17.07 -12.76 4.82
C PHE A 611 -17.13 -13.54 3.51
N ASP A 612 -16.03 -14.18 3.13
CA ASP A 612 -15.95 -15.04 1.96
C ASP A 612 -15.81 -16.50 2.38
N GLY A 613 -16.71 -17.33 1.85
CA GLY A 613 -16.83 -18.72 2.26
C GLY A 613 -17.42 -19.62 1.19
N GLU A 614 -17.64 -20.86 1.59
CA GLU A 614 -18.19 -21.92 0.75
C GLU A 614 -19.25 -22.70 1.52
N ILE A 615 -20.43 -22.83 0.91
CA ILE A 615 -21.55 -23.61 1.44
C ILE A 615 -21.34 -25.06 0.99
N VAL A 616 -21.26 -25.99 1.93
CA VAL A 616 -21.02 -27.41 1.67
C VAL A 616 -22.11 -28.28 2.30
N ALA A 617 -22.42 -29.41 1.66
CA ALA A 617 -23.15 -30.50 2.30
C ALA A 617 -22.17 -31.63 2.60
N LEU A 618 -22.24 -32.21 3.80
CA LEU A 618 -21.34 -33.29 4.20
C LEU A 618 -22.00 -34.66 4.01
N ASP A 619 -21.23 -35.65 3.60
CA ASP A 619 -21.66 -37.05 3.56
C ASP A 619 -21.62 -37.71 4.95
N GLU A 620 -22.01 -38.97 5.04
CA GLU A 620 -22.01 -39.75 6.30
C GLU A 620 -20.62 -39.91 6.94
N HIS A 621 -19.55 -39.59 6.20
CA HIS A 621 -18.17 -39.61 6.64
C HIS A 621 -17.60 -38.20 6.92
N GLY A 622 -18.46 -37.18 6.89
CA GLY A 622 -18.07 -35.79 7.13
C GLY A 622 -17.32 -35.14 5.97
N ARG A 623 -17.39 -35.70 4.75
CA ARG A 623 -16.72 -35.14 3.57
C ARG A 623 -17.68 -34.27 2.75
N PRO A 624 -17.24 -33.12 2.23
CA PRO A 624 -18.03 -32.33 1.31
C PRO A 624 -18.46 -33.15 0.08
N SER A 625 -19.73 -33.04 -0.27
CA SER A 625 -20.32 -33.68 -1.43
C SER A 625 -21.18 -32.67 -2.18
N PHE A 626 -20.66 -32.17 -3.30
CA PHE A 626 -21.44 -31.35 -4.22
C PHE A 626 -22.69 -32.09 -4.72
N GLN A 627 -22.63 -33.42 -4.81
CA GLN A 627 -23.74 -34.26 -5.23
C GLN A 627 -24.92 -34.26 -4.25
N LEU A 628 -24.63 -34.14 -2.95
CA LEU A 628 -25.64 -33.96 -1.91
C LEU A 628 -26.16 -32.52 -1.90
N LEU A 629 -25.25 -31.54 -2.05
CA LEU A 629 -25.60 -30.13 -2.04
C LEU A 629 -26.60 -29.76 -3.15
N GLN A 630 -26.56 -30.43 -4.30
CA GLN A 630 -27.55 -30.26 -5.38
C GLN A 630 -29.01 -30.40 -4.93
N ASN A 631 -29.29 -31.18 -3.87
CA ASN A 631 -30.65 -31.27 -3.29
C ASN A 631 -31.16 -29.95 -2.71
N ARG A 632 -30.27 -29.00 -2.44
CA ARG A 632 -30.57 -27.69 -1.84
C ARG A 632 -30.61 -26.58 -2.89
N MET A 633 -29.97 -26.78 -4.03
CA MET A 633 -29.79 -25.75 -5.06
C MET A 633 -31.10 -25.45 -5.81
N GLY A 634 -31.31 -24.19 -6.17
CA GLY A 634 -32.47 -23.72 -6.94
C GLY A 634 -33.82 -23.77 -6.21
N LEU A 635 -33.89 -24.25 -4.97
CA LEU A 635 -35.12 -24.29 -4.18
C LEU A 635 -35.53 -22.87 -3.76
N THR A 636 -36.80 -22.54 -4.00
CA THR A 636 -37.39 -21.22 -3.66
C THR A 636 -38.67 -21.33 -2.82
N ARG A 637 -39.31 -22.51 -2.76
CA ARG A 637 -40.54 -22.70 -1.98
C ARG A 637 -40.22 -23.02 -0.52
N PRO A 638 -40.76 -22.29 0.48
CA PRO A 638 -40.40 -22.48 1.89
C PRO A 638 -40.58 -23.91 2.43
N ARG A 639 -41.63 -24.62 1.98
CA ARG A 639 -41.87 -26.02 2.38
C ARG A 639 -40.81 -26.98 1.83
N GLU A 640 -40.39 -26.78 0.59
CA GLU A 640 -39.34 -27.59 -0.05
C GLU A 640 -37.98 -27.29 0.58
N VAL A 641 -37.68 -26.01 0.84
CA VAL A 641 -36.47 -25.59 1.56
C VAL A 641 -36.40 -26.21 2.97
N SER A 642 -37.50 -26.19 3.72
CA SER A 642 -37.54 -26.77 5.07
C SER A 642 -37.36 -28.29 5.06
N ALA A 643 -38.01 -29.00 4.12
CA ALA A 643 -37.85 -30.44 3.96
C ALA A 643 -36.42 -30.81 3.54
N ALA A 644 -35.84 -30.07 2.59
CA ALA A 644 -34.48 -30.29 2.11
C ALA A 644 -33.44 -29.94 3.19
N ARG A 645 -33.69 -28.97 4.06
CA ARG A 645 -32.80 -28.63 5.20
C ARG A 645 -32.69 -29.80 6.17
N ALA A 646 -33.80 -30.44 6.49
CA ALA A 646 -33.82 -31.60 7.38
C ALA A 646 -33.13 -32.83 6.75
N ALA A 647 -33.26 -33.00 5.43
CA ALA A 647 -32.68 -34.13 4.71
C ALA A 647 -31.21 -33.93 4.32
N THR A 648 -30.76 -32.69 4.13
CA THR A 648 -29.40 -32.35 3.69
C THR A 648 -28.95 -31.08 4.42
N PRO A 649 -28.44 -31.22 5.65
CA PRO A 649 -27.82 -30.11 6.38
C PRO A 649 -26.63 -29.55 5.60
N VAL A 650 -26.42 -28.24 5.67
CA VAL A 650 -25.26 -27.57 5.07
C VAL A 650 -24.45 -26.82 6.13
N HIS A 651 -23.18 -26.60 5.81
CA HIS A 651 -22.27 -25.77 6.60
C HIS A 651 -21.73 -24.62 5.75
N LEU A 652 -21.50 -23.47 6.37
CA LEU A 652 -20.78 -22.35 5.77
C LEU A 652 -19.34 -22.34 6.29
N LEU A 653 -18.40 -22.66 5.40
CA LEU A 653 -16.97 -22.66 5.70
C LEU A 653 -16.38 -21.31 5.33
N LEU A 654 -16.04 -20.47 6.32
CA LEU A 654 -15.45 -19.15 6.12
C LEU A 654 -13.93 -19.22 6.05
N PHE A 655 -13.35 -18.69 4.97
CA PHE A 655 -11.91 -18.73 4.73
C PHE A 655 -11.26 -17.36 4.50
N ASP A 656 -12.03 -16.28 4.37
CA ASP A 656 -11.51 -14.91 4.34
C ASP A 656 -12.53 -13.89 4.88
N VAL A 657 -12.04 -12.70 5.27
CA VAL A 657 -12.85 -11.56 5.72
C VAL A 657 -12.43 -10.31 4.94
N LEU A 658 -13.41 -9.65 4.33
CA LEU A 658 -13.20 -8.50 3.45
C LEU A 658 -13.43 -7.18 4.17
N GLU A 659 -14.35 -7.20 5.13
CA GLU A 659 -14.74 -6.05 5.94
C GLU A 659 -15.11 -6.52 7.35
N ALA A 660 -14.73 -5.76 8.37
CA ALA A 660 -15.11 -5.99 9.76
C ALA A 660 -15.26 -4.64 10.47
N ASP A 661 -16.39 -4.43 11.15
CA ASP A 661 -16.72 -3.23 11.93
C ASP A 661 -16.56 -1.92 11.13
N GLY A 662 -17.02 -1.92 9.88
CA GLY A 662 -16.92 -0.79 8.95
C GLY A 662 -15.53 -0.55 8.34
N HIS A 663 -14.55 -1.41 8.66
CA HIS A 663 -13.21 -1.30 8.12
C HIS A 663 -12.92 -2.28 6.98
N GLU A 664 -12.37 -1.78 5.88
CA GLU A 664 -11.94 -2.56 4.73
C GLU A 664 -10.61 -3.30 4.99
N LEU A 665 -10.64 -4.62 4.86
CA LEU A 665 -9.50 -5.51 5.09
C LEU A 665 -8.88 -6.05 3.78
N THR A 666 -9.53 -5.85 2.63
CA THR A 666 -9.09 -6.37 1.32
C THR A 666 -7.65 -5.96 0.94
N ARG A 667 -7.17 -4.82 1.47
CA ARG A 667 -5.83 -4.27 1.23
C ARG A 667 -4.73 -4.91 2.08
N LEU A 668 -5.08 -5.63 3.13
CA LEU A 668 -4.15 -6.36 3.98
C LEU A 668 -3.70 -7.66 3.31
N GLY A 669 -2.59 -8.25 3.75
CA GLY A 669 -2.15 -9.57 3.32
C GLY A 669 -3.08 -10.68 3.85
N TYR A 670 -3.13 -11.82 3.16
CA TYR A 670 -3.97 -12.96 3.54
C TYR A 670 -3.78 -13.40 4.99
N THR A 671 -2.53 -13.40 5.51
CA THR A 671 -2.26 -13.77 6.92
C THR A 671 -3.01 -12.88 7.91
N ALA A 672 -2.97 -11.56 7.71
CA ALA A 672 -3.64 -10.60 8.58
C ALA A 672 -5.17 -10.70 8.48
N ARG A 673 -5.71 -10.93 7.27
CA ARG A 673 -7.15 -11.16 7.11
C ARG A 673 -7.58 -12.48 7.76
N ARG A 674 -6.78 -13.53 7.64
CA ARG A 674 -7.08 -14.84 8.24
C ARG A 674 -7.05 -14.80 9.76
N GLU A 675 -6.12 -14.04 10.33
CA GLU A 675 -6.10 -13.73 11.76
C GLU A 675 -7.33 -12.94 12.19
N ALA A 676 -7.68 -11.85 11.47
CA ALA A 676 -8.89 -11.08 11.74
C ALA A 676 -10.15 -11.95 11.70
N LEU A 677 -10.31 -12.82 10.69
CA LEU A 677 -11.43 -13.76 10.58
C LEU A 677 -11.53 -14.69 11.80
N ARG A 678 -10.40 -15.23 12.27
CA ARG A 678 -10.36 -16.09 13.46
C ARG A 678 -10.68 -15.33 14.75
N THR A 679 -10.40 -14.03 14.80
CA THR A 679 -10.71 -13.17 15.94
C THR A 679 -12.19 -12.80 16.00
N VAL A 680 -12.81 -12.55 14.84
CA VAL A 680 -14.17 -11.99 14.78
C VAL A 680 -15.27 -13.02 14.54
N VAL A 681 -14.94 -14.28 14.26
CA VAL A 681 -15.91 -15.37 14.08
C VAL A 681 -15.60 -16.53 15.02
N GLU A 682 -16.57 -16.89 15.87
CA GLU A 682 -16.53 -18.08 16.71
C GLU A 682 -17.23 -19.25 16.00
N PRO A 683 -16.54 -20.35 15.64
CA PRO A 683 -17.15 -21.51 14.99
C PRO A 683 -18.25 -22.16 15.85
N GLY A 684 -19.33 -22.59 15.22
CA GLY A 684 -20.41 -23.32 15.88
C GLY A 684 -21.64 -23.53 14.99
N GLY A 685 -22.44 -24.54 15.33
CA GLY A 685 -23.63 -24.88 14.56
C GLY A 685 -23.31 -25.18 13.09
N ALA A 686 -23.96 -24.45 12.18
CA ALA A 686 -23.70 -24.53 10.75
C ALA A 686 -22.49 -23.68 10.27
N ILE A 687 -21.81 -22.94 11.14
CA ILE A 687 -20.73 -22.01 10.80
C ILE A 687 -19.38 -22.59 11.22
N ASP A 688 -18.42 -22.61 10.29
CA ASP A 688 -17.07 -23.11 10.55
C ASP A 688 -16.00 -22.18 9.97
N VAL A 689 -14.82 -22.16 10.60
CA VAL A 689 -13.63 -21.42 10.17
C VAL A 689 -12.48 -22.42 10.10
N PRO A 690 -12.31 -23.13 8.96
CA PRO A 690 -11.34 -24.22 8.86
C PRO A 690 -9.91 -23.76 9.16
N SER A 691 -9.06 -24.58 9.77
CA SER A 691 -7.66 -24.20 9.99
C SER A 691 -6.85 -24.21 8.68
N GLU A 692 -5.78 -23.43 8.66
CA GLU A 692 -4.70 -23.65 7.68
C GLU A 692 -4.09 -25.05 7.91
N PHE A 693 -3.55 -25.66 6.86
CA PHE A 693 -2.85 -26.94 6.98
C PHE A 693 -1.41 -26.70 7.43
N ASP A 694 -1.01 -27.38 8.50
CA ASP A 694 0.35 -27.34 9.04
C ASP A 694 1.26 -28.28 8.24
N GLY A 695 2.02 -27.74 7.30
CA GLY A 695 3.00 -28.49 6.52
C GLY A 695 3.27 -27.91 5.14
N ASP A 696 4.04 -28.64 4.34
CA ASP A 696 4.28 -28.30 2.95
C ASP A 696 3.13 -28.76 2.02
N LEU A 697 3.22 -28.34 0.75
CA LEU A 697 2.23 -28.70 -0.26
C LEU A 697 2.11 -30.22 -0.46
N ALA A 698 3.21 -30.97 -0.37
CA ALA A 698 3.19 -32.41 -0.60
C ALA A 698 2.42 -33.15 0.51
N ALA A 699 2.61 -32.74 1.77
CA ALA A 699 1.85 -33.22 2.90
C ALA A 699 0.36 -32.83 2.78
N ALA A 700 0.07 -31.59 2.40
CA ALA A 700 -1.31 -31.11 2.20
C ALA A 700 -2.05 -31.91 1.10
N MET A 701 -1.37 -32.16 -0.03
CA MET A 701 -1.92 -32.96 -1.13
C MET A 701 -2.15 -34.41 -0.72
N THR A 702 -1.23 -34.99 0.05
CA THR A 702 -1.36 -36.36 0.58
C THR A 702 -2.55 -36.49 1.52
N GLU A 703 -2.70 -35.56 2.46
CA GLU A 703 -3.83 -35.56 3.39
C GLU A 703 -5.16 -35.32 2.67
N SER A 704 -5.18 -34.41 1.69
CA SER A 704 -6.34 -34.16 0.84
C SER A 704 -6.79 -35.44 0.10
N ARG A 705 -5.86 -36.23 -0.47
CA ARG A 705 -6.17 -37.54 -1.09
C ARG A 705 -6.73 -38.54 -0.08
N LYS A 706 -6.09 -38.63 1.10
CA LYS A 706 -6.51 -39.57 2.16
C LYS A 706 -7.94 -39.28 2.64
N ARG A 707 -8.33 -38.01 2.69
CA ARG A 707 -9.69 -37.57 3.05
C ARG A 707 -10.67 -37.60 1.88
N GLY A 708 -10.21 -37.89 0.66
CA GLY A 708 -11.04 -37.88 -0.55
C GLY A 708 -11.61 -36.51 -0.89
N LEU A 709 -10.87 -35.44 -0.60
CA LEU A 709 -11.24 -34.06 -0.92
C LEU A 709 -10.84 -33.72 -2.36
N GLU A 710 -11.35 -32.61 -2.91
CA GLU A 710 -11.08 -32.24 -4.32
C GLU A 710 -9.61 -31.87 -4.56
N GLY A 711 -8.96 -31.29 -3.55
CA GLY A 711 -7.60 -30.79 -3.67
C GLY A 711 -7.18 -29.87 -2.54
N VAL A 712 -6.25 -28.96 -2.85
CA VAL A 712 -5.70 -27.93 -1.97
C VAL A 712 -5.81 -26.58 -2.66
N VAL A 713 -6.07 -25.52 -1.89
CA VAL A 713 -5.90 -24.14 -2.32
C VAL A 713 -4.66 -23.57 -1.63
N ALA A 714 -3.66 -23.23 -2.42
CA ALA A 714 -2.50 -22.50 -1.93
C ALA A 714 -2.75 -20.99 -2.05
N LYS A 715 -2.56 -20.25 -0.97
CA LYS A 715 -2.75 -18.79 -0.90
C LYS A 715 -1.45 -18.13 -0.48
N LYS A 716 -0.92 -17.19 -1.27
CA LYS A 716 0.30 -16.45 -0.93
C LYS A 716 0.02 -15.62 0.32
N ARG A 717 0.81 -15.80 1.39
CA ARG A 717 0.59 -15.23 2.73
C ARG A 717 0.51 -13.70 2.75
N SER A 718 1.23 -13.04 1.84
CA SER A 718 1.24 -11.59 1.66
C SER A 718 0.19 -11.05 0.68
N SER A 719 -0.63 -11.92 0.07
CA SER A 719 -1.54 -11.51 -1.01
C SER A 719 -2.74 -10.69 -0.51
N ARG A 720 -3.03 -9.60 -1.22
CA ARG A 720 -4.25 -8.80 -1.05
C ARG A 720 -5.45 -9.52 -1.68
N TYR A 721 -6.65 -9.18 -1.21
CA TYR A 721 -7.88 -9.66 -1.83
C TYR A 721 -8.22 -8.78 -3.05
N VAL A 722 -8.26 -9.36 -4.24
CA VAL A 722 -8.49 -8.63 -5.50
C VAL A 722 -9.87 -8.99 -6.04
N GLU A 723 -10.85 -8.18 -5.71
CA GLU A 723 -12.26 -8.42 -6.04
C GLU A 723 -12.52 -8.58 -7.53
N GLY A 724 -13.35 -9.58 -7.87
CA GLY A 724 -13.83 -9.80 -9.23
C GLY A 724 -12.75 -10.20 -10.25
N ARG A 725 -11.50 -10.40 -9.83
CA ARG A 725 -10.39 -10.79 -10.71
C ARG A 725 -9.87 -12.18 -10.40
N ARG A 726 -9.37 -12.84 -11.44
CA ARG A 726 -8.53 -14.03 -11.29
C ARG A 726 -7.12 -13.61 -10.87
N SER A 727 -6.55 -14.34 -9.92
CA SER A 727 -5.24 -14.05 -9.35
C SER A 727 -4.40 -15.32 -9.29
N GLU A 728 -3.11 -15.16 -9.53
CA GLU A 728 -2.09 -16.21 -9.36
C GLU A 728 -1.65 -16.32 -7.90
N SER A 729 -2.09 -15.41 -7.03
CA SER A 729 -1.79 -15.48 -5.59
C SER A 729 -2.66 -16.48 -4.84
N TRP A 730 -3.76 -16.93 -5.45
CA TRP A 730 -4.59 -18.04 -4.98
C TRP A 730 -4.58 -19.10 -6.06
N VAL A 731 -4.07 -20.27 -5.72
CA VAL A 731 -3.80 -21.34 -6.68
C VAL A 731 -4.55 -22.59 -6.25
N LYS A 732 -5.38 -23.13 -7.13
CA LYS A 732 -6.08 -24.40 -6.91
C LYS A 732 -5.23 -25.54 -7.47
N LEU A 733 -4.99 -26.54 -6.63
CA LEU A 733 -4.32 -27.79 -6.98
C LEU A 733 -5.32 -28.92 -6.75
N LYS A 734 -5.81 -29.53 -7.83
CA LYS A 734 -6.83 -30.58 -7.77
C LYS A 734 -6.21 -31.95 -7.98
N HIS A 735 -6.81 -32.99 -7.40
CA HIS A 735 -6.45 -34.38 -7.74
C HIS A 735 -7.00 -34.79 -9.10
N HIS A 736 -8.16 -34.22 -9.47
CA HIS A 736 -8.88 -34.50 -10.70
C HIS A 736 -9.28 -33.19 -11.39
N ALA A 737 -9.21 -33.17 -12.71
CA ALA A 737 -9.58 -32.01 -13.49
C ALA A 737 -11.12 -31.89 -13.55
N THR A 738 -11.66 -30.67 -13.48
CA THR A 738 -13.11 -30.46 -13.58
C THR A 738 -13.42 -29.33 -14.56
N GLN A 739 -14.36 -29.58 -15.46
CA GLN A 739 -14.70 -28.67 -16.55
C GLN A 739 -16.19 -28.32 -16.49
N GLU A 740 -16.49 -27.02 -16.44
CA GLU A 740 -17.82 -26.50 -16.74
C GLU A 740 -18.10 -26.74 -18.23
N VAL A 741 -19.26 -27.28 -18.57
CA VAL A 741 -19.59 -27.70 -19.93
C VAL A 741 -20.99 -27.27 -20.30
N VAL A 742 -21.17 -26.79 -21.53
CA VAL A 742 -22.50 -26.54 -22.07
C VAL A 742 -23.02 -27.83 -22.69
N VAL A 743 -24.22 -28.23 -22.29
CA VAL A 743 -24.89 -29.41 -22.85
C VAL A 743 -25.59 -29.00 -24.14
N GLY A 744 -25.13 -29.57 -25.26
CA GLY A 744 -25.66 -29.30 -26.61
C GLY A 744 -26.32 -30.50 -27.28
N GLY A 745 -26.33 -31.65 -26.63
CA GLY A 745 -27.07 -32.82 -27.10
C GLY A 745 -26.98 -34.00 -26.15
N TRP A 746 -27.65 -35.08 -26.48
CA TRP A 746 -27.59 -36.35 -25.75
C TRP A 746 -27.73 -37.55 -26.70
N LYS A 747 -27.34 -38.73 -26.24
CA LYS A 747 -27.49 -40.00 -26.97
C LYS A 747 -28.34 -40.98 -26.17
N PRO A 748 -29.18 -41.78 -26.83
CA PRO A 748 -29.95 -42.84 -26.17
C PRO A 748 -29.07 -43.86 -25.45
N GLY A 749 -29.56 -44.34 -24.30
CA GLY A 749 -28.95 -45.42 -23.56
C GLY A 749 -29.21 -46.79 -24.17
N ALA A 750 -28.39 -47.77 -23.77
CA ALA A 750 -28.56 -49.18 -24.13
C ALA A 750 -28.74 -50.03 -22.87
N GLY A 751 -29.39 -51.19 -23.00
CA GLY A 751 -29.62 -52.12 -21.89
C GLY A 751 -30.52 -51.51 -20.81
N ARG A 752 -30.04 -51.41 -19.56
CA ARG A 752 -30.83 -50.88 -18.42
C ARG A 752 -31.26 -49.41 -18.59
N ARG A 753 -30.62 -48.66 -19.50
CA ARG A 753 -30.94 -47.26 -19.83
C ARG A 753 -31.64 -47.11 -21.19
N GLU A 754 -32.13 -48.20 -21.76
CA GLU A 754 -32.88 -48.19 -23.02
C GLU A 754 -34.15 -47.33 -22.88
N GLY A 755 -34.38 -46.42 -23.82
CA GLY A 755 -35.48 -45.45 -23.76
C GLY A 755 -35.20 -44.17 -22.97
N GLY A 756 -34.00 -44.03 -22.39
CA GLY A 756 -33.57 -42.81 -21.67
C GLY A 756 -32.20 -42.31 -22.10
N ILE A 757 -31.64 -41.37 -21.34
CA ILE A 757 -30.34 -40.78 -21.64
C ILE A 757 -29.21 -41.78 -21.34
N GLY A 758 -28.41 -42.07 -22.36
CA GLY A 758 -27.19 -42.88 -22.25
C GLY A 758 -25.95 -42.04 -21.99
N SER A 759 -25.82 -40.91 -22.69
CA SER A 759 -24.72 -39.97 -22.50
C SER A 759 -25.08 -38.55 -22.94
N LEU A 760 -24.50 -37.53 -22.31
CA LEU A 760 -24.59 -36.14 -22.74
C LEU A 760 -23.44 -35.77 -23.69
N LEU A 761 -23.71 -34.91 -24.66
CA LEU A 761 -22.75 -34.30 -25.57
C LEU A 761 -22.41 -32.90 -25.08
N LEU A 762 -21.12 -32.61 -24.97
CA LEU A 762 -20.59 -31.48 -24.21
C LEU A 762 -19.79 -30.54 -25.11
N GLY A 763 -19.84 -29.24 -24.82
CA GLY A 763 -19.03 -28.23 -25.51
C GLY A 763 -18.62 -27.07 -24.62
N ILE A 764 -17.68 -26.27 -25.15
CA ILE A 764 -17.19 -25.03 -24.54
C ILE A 764 -17.33 -23.91 -25.58
N PRO A 765 -17.86 -22.73 -25.23
CA PRO A 765 -17.93 -21.59 -26.14
C PRO A 765 -16.53 -21.20 -26.67
N GLY A 766 -16.43 -20.97 -27.96
CA GLY A 766 -15.26 -20.40 -28.63
C GLY A 766 -15.66 -19.37 -29.68
N ASP A 767 -14.67 -18.76 -30.33
CA ASP A 767 -14.89 -17.64 -31.27
C ASP A 767 -15.81 -18.00 -32.45
N ASP A 768 -15.78 -19.27 -32.89
CA ASP A 768 -16.55 -19.78 -34.01
C ASP A 768 -17.85 -20.52 -33.60
N GLY A 769 -18.20 -20.51 -32.30
CA GLY A 769 -19.38 -21.19 -31.75
C GLY A 769 -19.03 -22.22 -30.67
N LEU A 770 -19.95 -23.17 -30.40
CA LEU A 770 -19.77 -24.14 -29.32
C LEU A 770 -18.82 -25.26 -29.74
N VAL A 771 -17.58 -25.24 -29.27
CA VAL A 771 -16.57 -26.25 -29.61
C VAL A 771 -16.89 -27.56 -28.88
N TYR A 772 -17.06 -28.67 -29.62
CA TYR A 772 -17.31 -29.98 -29.00
C TYR A 772 -16.11 -30.39 -28.13
N VAL A 773 -16.36 -30.96 -26.95
CA VAL A 773 -15.27 -31.43 -26.05
C VAL A 773 -15.42 -32.89 -25.63
N GLY A 774 -16.46 -33.58 -26.10
CA GLY A 774 -16.66 -35.02 -25.88
C GLY A 774 -18.03 -35.36 -25.33
N LYS A 775 -18.18 -36.58 -24.80
CA LYS A 775 -19.42 -37.07 -24.21
C LYS A 775 -19.21 -37.68 -22.84
N VAL A 776 -20.23 -37.64 -22.00
CA VAL A 776 -20.22 -38.20 -20.65
C VAL A 776 -21.35 -39.20 -20.46
N GLY A 777 -21.01 -40.44 -20.10
CA GLY A 777 -21.94 -41.57 -19.91
C GLY A 777 -22.00 -42.11 -18.47
N THR A 778 -21.11 -41.64 -17.61
CA THR A 778 -20.91 -42.09 -16.21
C THR A 778 -21.13 -40.94 -15.24
N GLY A 779 -21.32 -41.22 -13.95
CA GLY A 779 -21.55 -40.20 -12.91
C GLY A 779 -23.02 -39.85 -12.64
N PHE A 780 -23.95 -40.34 -13.47
CA PHE A 780 -25.40 -40.15 -13.25
C PHE A 780 -25.94 -41.09 -12.15
N ARG A 781 -26.77 -40.56 -11.24
CA ARG A 781 -27.74 -41.34 -10.47
C ARG A 781 -29.04 -41.48 -11.28
N ASP A 782 -29.85 -42.48 -10.95
CA ASP A 782 -31.12 -42.73 -11.66
C ASP A 782 -32.03 -41.49 -11.66
N ARG A 783 -32.13 -40.78 -10.53
CA ARG A 783 -32.88 -39.52 -10.42
C ARG A 783 -32.31 -38.38 -11.28
N ASP A 784 -31.00 -38.35 -11.49
CA ASP A 784 -30.35 -37.28 -12.26
C ASP A 784 -30.72 -37.42 -13.75
N LEU A 785 -30.87 -38.65 -14.25
CA LEU A 785 -31.25 -38.92 -15.64
C LEU A 785 -32.68 -38.44 -15.96
N ASP A 786 -33.61 -38.62 -15.03
CA ASP A 786 -35.00 -38.16 -15.18
C ASP A 786 -35.07 -36.63 -15.21
N GLU A 787 -34.35 -35.96 -14.30
CA GLU A 787 -34.27 -34.50 -14.24
C GLU A 787 -33.62 -33.92 -15.50
N ILE A 788 -32.47 -34.48 -15.92
CA ILE A 788 -31.79 -34.08 -17.16
C ILE A 788 -32.72 -34.28 -18.36
N GLY A 789 -33.43 -35.41 -18.44
CA GLY A 789 -34.41 -35.67 -19.49
C GLY A 789 -35.48 -34.60 -19.57
N ALA A 790 -36.07 -34.22 -18.43
CA ALA A 790 -37.08 -33.16 -18.37
C ALA A 790 -36.53 -31.80 -18.82
N VAL A 791 -35.33 -31.42 -18.35
CA VAL A 791 -34.69 -30.14 -18.72
C VAL A 791 -34.37 -30.09 -20.21
N LEU A 792 -33.90 -31.20 -20.79
CA LEU A 792 -33.47 -31.24 -22.19
C LEU A 792 -34.63 -31.34 -23.17
N ALA A 793 -35.76 -31.92 -22.78
CA ALA A 793 -36.96 -32.02 -23.64
C ALA A 793 -37.46 -30.64 -24.12
N ASP A 794 -37.42 -29.62 -23.25
CA ASP A 794 -37.84 -28.25 -23.59
C ASP A 794 -36.83 -27.49 -24.48
N LEU A 795 -35.66 -28.10 -24.72
CA LEU A 795 -34.55 -27.49 -25.44
C LEU A 795 -34.26 -28.18 -26.78
N GLU A 796 -35.00 -29.22 -27.18
CA GLU A 796 -34.74 -29.95 -28.42
C GLU A 796 -34.72 -29.07 -29.67
N GLN A 797 -33.81 -29.40 -30.60
CA GLN A 797 -33.68 -28.76 -31.91
C GLN A 797 -33.17 -29.75 -32.97
N ASP A 798 -33.34 -29.40 -34.25
CA ASP A 798 -32.95 -30.28 -35.36
C ASP A 798 -31.45 -30.24 -35.69
N ALA A 799 -30.80 -29.10 -35.44
CA ALA A 799 -29.42 -28.85 -35.85
C ALA A 799 -28.43 -29.04 -34.70
N PRO A 800 -27.22 -29.60 -34.96
CA PRO A 800 -26.18 -29.68 -33.94
C PRO A 800 -25.69 -28.29 -33.57
N PRO A 801 -25.62 -27.93 -32.27
CA PRO A 801 -25.08 -26.64 -31.85
C PRO A 801 -23.53 -26.60 -31.89
N PHE A 802 -22.87 -27.72 -32.15
CA PHE A 802 -21.42 -27.86 -32.02
C PHE A 802 -20.65 -27.58 -33.31
N VAL A 803 -19.47 -26.98 -33.14
CA VAL A 803 -18.39 -26.95 -34.14
C VAL A 803 -17.66 -28.29 -34.10
N ASP A 804 -17.53 -28.94 -35.27
CA ASP A 804 -16.72 -30.15 -35.49
C ASP A 804 -17.02 -31.35 -34.56
N VAL A 805 -18.30 -31.74 -34.48
CA VAL A 805 -18.72 -32.98 -33.81
C VAL A 805 -18.36 -34.23 -34.67
N PRO A 806 -17.65 -35.23 -34.11
CA PRO A 806 -17.32 -36.46 -34.82
C PRO A 806 -18.57 -37.23 -35.26
N ARG A 807 -18.56 -37.76 -36.49
CA ARG A 807 -19.68 -38.57 -37.03
C ARG A 807 -20.19 -39.67 -36.09
N PRO A 808 -19.33 -40.45 -35.38
CA PRO A 808 -19.82 -41.49 -34.47
C PRO A 808 -20.63 -40.94 -33.28
N ASP A 809 -20.33 -39.73 -32.83
CA ASP A 809 -21.03 -39.11 -31.70
C ASP A 809 -22.27 -38.35 -32.18
N ALA A 810 -22.23 -37.77 -33.38
CA ALA A 810 -23.40 -37.16 -34.03
C ALA A 810 -24.46 -38.17 -34.46
N ARG A 811 -24.04 -39.41 -34.77
CA ARG A 811 -24.96 -40.49 -35.16
C ARG A 811 -25.88 -40.84 -33.99
N ASP A 812 -27.18 -40.78 -34.23
CA ASP A 812 -28.25 -41.07 -33.27
C ASP A 812 -28.27 -40.11 -32.06
N ALA A 813 -27.71 -38.91 -32.22
CA ALA A 813 -27.77 -37.85 -31.21
C ALA A 813 -29.07 -37.04 -31.33
N HIS A 814 -29.60 -36.64 -30.17
CA HIS A 814 -30.65 -35.64 -30.03
C HIS A 814 -29.99 -34.31 -29.68
N TRP A 815 -30.27 -33.27 -30.46
CA TRP A 815 -29.65 -31.96 -30.28
C TRP A 815 -30.53 -31.06 -29.42
N VAL A 816 -29.89 -30.24 -28.59
CA VAL A 816 -30.59 -29.28 -27.73
C VAL A 816 -29.98 -27.90 -27.86
N ARG A 817 -30.76 -26.86 -27.59
CA ARG A 817 -30.26 -25.48 -27.49
C ARG A 817 -29.22 -25.39 -26.36
N PRO A 818 -28.07 -24.77 -26.59
CA PRO A 818 -26.94 -24.77 -25.65
C PRO A 818 -27.16 -23.76 -24.50
N GLU A 819 -28.20 -23.96 -23.71
CA GLU A 819 -28.70 -23.04 -22.68
C GLU A 819 -28.45 -23.53 -21.24
N ARG A 820 -27.85 -24.70 -21.07
CA ARG A 820 -27.64 -25.31 -19.75
C ARG A 820 -26.18 -25.70 -19.54
N VAL A 821 -25.65 -25.26 -18.41
CA VAL A 821 -24.28 -25.53 -17.98
C VAL A 821 -24.28 -26.66 -16.96
N GLY A 822 -23.47 -27.69 -17.20
CA GLY A 822 -23.15 -28.74 -16.25
C GLY A 822 -21.68 -28.71 -15.87
N GLU A 823 -21.30 -29.62 -14.98
CA GLU A 823 -19.90 -29.85 -14.63
C GLU A 823 -19.55 -31.33 -14.76
N VAL A 824 -18.36 -31.58 -15.27
CA VAL A 824 -17.78 -32.93 -15.37
C VAL A 824 -16.42 -32.98 -14.72
N GLU A 825 -16.13 -34.10 -14.06
CA GLU A 825 -14.79 -34.50 -13.66
C GLU A 825 -14.17 -35.32 -14.78
N PHE A 826 -12.88 -35.19 -15.06
CA PHE A 826 -12.22 -35.94 -16.13
C PHE A 826 -10.75 -36.20 -15.81
N ALA A 827 -10.16 -37.18 -16.50
CA ALA A 827 -8.79 -37.61 -16.26
C ALA A 827 -7.75 -36.66 -16.86
N GLU A 828 -7.91 -36.30 -18.13
CA GLU A 828 -7.01 -35.38 -18.84
C GLU A 828 -7.62 -34.87 -20.15
N TRP A 829 -7.03 -33.82 -20.72
CA TRP A 829 -7.31 -33.38 -22.09
C TRP A 829 -6.51 -34.22 -23.09
N THR A 830 -7.18 -34.74 -24.10
CA THR A 830 -6.50 -35.36 -25.24
C THR A 830 -5.83 -34.30 -26.13
N GLY A 831 -4.86 -34.71 -26.96
CA GLY A 831 -4.13 -33.80 -27.86
C GLY A 831 -5.00 -33.08 -28.89
N ASP A 832 -6.19 -33.62 -29.19
CA ASP A 832 -7.24 -33.03 -30.03
C ASP A 832 -8.26 -32.20 -29.23
N GLY A 833 -8.01 -31.93 -27.95
CA GLY A 833 -8.84 -31.05 -27.14
C GLY A 833 -10.16 -31.67 -26.68
N ARG A 834 -10.21 -32.99 -26.44
CA ARG A 834 -11.38 -33.69 -25.88
C ARG A 834 -11.13 -34.11 -24.43
N LEU A 835 -12.21 -34.30 -23.68
CA LEU A 835 -12.19 -34.81 -22.32
C LEU A 835 -11.98 -36.32 -22.32
N ARG A 836 -10.94 -36.80 -21.61
CA ARG A 836 -10.69 -38.23 -21.40
C ARG A 836 -11.38 -38.70 -20.12
N GLN A 837 -12.18 -39.76 -20.23
CA GLN A 837 -12.90 -40.38 -19.11
C GLN A 837 -13.74 -39.39 -18.27
N PRO A 838 -14.61 -38.57 -18.89
CA PRO A 838 -15.43 -37.65 -18.13
C PRO A 838 -16.53 -38.38 -17.33
N SER A 839 -16.84 -37.87 -16.15
CA SER A 839 -17.91 -38.30 -15.25
C SER A 839 -18.76 -37.10 -14.85
N TRP A 840 -20.09 -37.26 -14.93
CA TRP A 840 -21.04 -36.19 -14.64
C TRP A 840 -21.06 -35.85 -13.15
N ARG A 841 -20.95 -34.56 -12.81
CA ARG A 841 -21.05 -34.08 -11.43
C ARG A 841 -22.41 -33.46 -11.13
N GLY A 842 -23.02 -32.76 -12.09
CA GLY A 842 -24.30 -32.09 -11.88
C GLY A 842 -24.53 -30.85 -12.74
N TRP A 843 -25.72 -30.26 -12.59
CA TRP A 843 -26.04 -28.96 -13.19
C TRP A 843 -25.39 -27.80 -12.42
N ARG A 844 -24.98 -26.75 -13.14
CA ARG A 844 -24.48 -25.47 -12.61
C ARG A 844 -25.49 -24.38 -12.90
N SER A 845 -26.60 -24.40 -12.16
CA SER A 845 -27.66 -23.39 -12.26
C SER A 845 -27.20 -21.98 -11.85
N ASP A 846 -26.02 -21.87 -11.25
CA ASP A 846 -25.35 -20.61 -10.96
C ASP A 846 -24.63 -20.00 -12.18
N LYS A 847 -24.54 -20.69 -13.32
CA LYS A 847 -23.72 -20.30 -14.48
C LYS A 847 -24.53 -20.17 -15.76
N GLU A 848 -24.19 -19.16 -16.55
CA GLU A 848 -24.68 -19.00 -17.92
C GLU A 848 -23.70 -19.64 -18.92
N PRO A 849 -24.16 -20.10 -20.10
CA PRO A 849 -23.28 -20.69 -21.12
C PRO A 849 -22.07 -19.81 -21.48
N GLY A 850 -22.25 -18.49 -21.54
CA GLY A 850 -21.16 -17.54 -21.83
C GLY A 850 -20.08 -17.43 -20.74
N ASP A 851 -20.34 -17.93 -19.52
CA ASP A 851 -19.36 -17.97 -18.44
C ASP A 851 -18.38 -19.15 -18.56
N VAL A 852 -18.70 -20.12 -19.42
CA VAL A 852 -17.95 -21.37 -19.56
C VAL A 852 -16.68 -21.12 -20.35
N VAL A 853 -15.55 -21.39 -19.71
CA VAL A 853 -14.21 -21.32 -20.33
C VAL A 853 -13.46 -22.62 -20.08
N ARG A 854 -12.53 -22.96 -20.97
CA ARG A 854 -11.65 -24.11 -20.78
C ARG A 854 -10.79 -23.92 -19.53
N GLU A 855 -10.73 -24.95 -18.68
CA GLU A 855 -10.01 -24.93 -17.41
C GLU A 855 -8.48 -24.80 -17.52
#